data_AF-A0A538SEZ2-F1
#
_entry.id   AF-A0A538SEZ2-F1
#
_cell.length_a   1.000
_cell.length_b   1.000
_cell.length_c   1.000
_cell.angle_alpha   90.00
_cell.angle_beta   90.00
_cell.angle_gamma   90.00
#
_symmetry.space_group_name_H-M   'P 1'
#
loop_
_entity.id
_entity.type
_entity.pdbx_description
1 polymer ?
#
loop_
_entity_poly.entity_id
_entity_poly.type
_entity_poly.pdbx_seq_one_letter_code
_entity_poly.pdbx_strand_id
1 'polypeptide(L)'
;MIASGKAFPLERLAARKGFPAALEAAPAGETDKGTRFTSRAPAAPPGKRVAGEEVFGSTQNSFFFGPRTRGNIFRCTKNRSLREHRLYLHVIRPTQLWFLVYEGMQQYGTYNLVSASNVSPAVSGEGWYSSGPLNVQLVAGRYYMICASFEEVCEYFNELEISPYPIPASFGELIAGAGWNWAPTAHFPPDPSQAVPSDAFGDAAAYYQTLVTGPGIGWVEVQPRSGRTAPGVDATLAVRLDAGGLFGGDYRANLVEPERRLPVHLRVTGVPNIVLSRTAFDFGKVFIGTERSDTLIVKNLGTDQLVVKGLATDIPDFIFDSSPFTVAPGESLVRTVTFRPTQAVARSGTLTVTSNDPDQGVLSLGLHGEGLVPPGIEVTPDSLALTLLSGQSATRTLTLRNPGGSDLIWEIGPTFPSGASLANARVESRSPVFSSPRRTAVKVEGAGLTSPSTQARGSLGRPSRPPESEIFRSAPAAPQPLGTSPGAPLEDLLQHLDQNHDAVSVLIPDRYDFQEGENGTFILDGGDDMYDLGNLLFTNLGGPLEYSAGQIQTAPILGGSGRYFTVKYPGLFVLAADLEGVTDFTITGNLGADGEGSVDGAVLVTEVAGTTYRGFVKRVYNAGDPSVNHLVIVADGPGLAHEFSLSTDSDFHNVSGLSQTRRLYYVLYAGAGGSYIGDGPALEIMNAFLQALDLAPRWLSATPGSGTVPAGGSTGISVRFDATGLLGGDHAANLVVRHNVPGQPPLRVPTLLRAIGVPQLQVSPGTLSFGQVFAGGSRTDTLVVSNVGTDTLRVSGLGVDRAEFTLDPSGFSLAPGASRPVTVTFSSASIGVYDGRLTIRSDDPDDPEVSVALHAEAVAPPHATLSPASLTASLATGEHMTQFLQLGNTGGSDLVFQVDLDAGAAAAAAAGPEAAPPPSPVTRVEPAPSRARGARGPDGRDQRPPHGPSGFEERLARQLAALSSQARVYFDDMERGPNGWTTQAYGEDDLWHQTHTSFSSPSTSWWCALEPKGSYETGRRIQTAAVSPTIDLGGRGAPITLQFFENYNTEQGWDFCMVDVSADGGNNWEPLRGGIGSA
;
A
#
# COMPACT_ATOMS: atom_id res chain seq x y z
N MET A 1 48.57 18.83 -15.21
CA MET A 1 49.92 18.61 -14.65
C MET A 1 49.89 17.37 -13.74
N ILE A 2 50.42 16.21 -14.18
CA ILE A 2 51.50 15.44 -13.52
C ILE A 2 52.15 14.60 -14.63
N ALA A 3 53.17 15.18 -15.26
CA ALA A 3 54.22 14.47 -15.97
C ALA A 3 55.50 14.89 -15.25
N SER A 4 56.07 14.02 -14.41
CA SER A 4 57.46 14.12 -13.96
C SER A 4 57.85 12.88 -13.16
N GLY A 5 58.91 12.20 -13.60
CA GLY A 5 59.57 11.13 -12.86
C GLY A 5 60.19 11.61 -11.54
N LYS A 6 59.37 11.73 -10.50
CA LYS A 6 59.81 11.63 -9.11
C LYS A 6 59.07 10.46 -8.47
N ALA A 7 59.81 9.42 -8.09
CA ALA A 7 59.30 8.42 -7.18
C ALA A 7 58.89 9.14 -5.88
N PHE A 8 57.59 9.21 -5.60
CA PHE A 8 57.16 9.47 -4.23
C PHE A 8 57.55 8.23 -3.41
N PRO A 9 58.17 8.37 -2.23
CA PRO A 9 58.29 7.26 -1.30
C PRO A 9 56.88 6.74 -1.01
N LEU A 10 56.62 5.45 -1.24
CA LEU A 10 55.31 4.81 -1.02
C LEU A 10 54.70 5.18 0.36
N GLU A 11 55.56 5.40 1.36
CA GLU A 11 55.23 5.86 2.71
C GLU A 11 54.43 7.19 2.74
N ARG A 12 54.71 8.15 1.84
CA ARG A 12 53.95 9.41 1.75
C ARG A 12 52.63 9.27 0.98
N LEU A 13 52.52 8.31 0.08
CA LEU A 13 51.27 8.02 -0.65
C LEU A 13 50.25 7.30 0.28
N ALA A 14 50.75 6.40 1.12
CA ALA A 14 50.00 5.71 2.17
C ALA A 14 49.41 6.70 3.21
N ALA A 15 50.25 7.59 3.76
CA ALA A 15 49.86 8.53 4.82
C ALA A 15 48.91 9.64 4.37
N ARG A 16 49.08 10.20 3.16
CA ARG A 16 48.32 11.38 2.71
C ARG A 16 46.90 11.06 2.25
N LYS A 17 46.68 9.80 1.91
CA LYS A 17 45.38 9.37 1.43
C LYS A 17 44.71 8.43 2.43
N GLY A 18 45.45 7.75 3.33
CA GLY A 18 45.00 6.98 4.51
C GLY A 18 45.04 5.43 4.38
N PHE A 19 45.85 4.85 3.50
CA PHE A 19 45.93 3.37 3.34
C PHE A 19 47.04 2.91 4.28
N PRO A 20 46.86 1.80 5.04
CA PRO A 20 47.92 1.33 5.93
C PRO A 20 49.16 0.96 5.12
N ALA A 21 50.33 1.45 5.55
CA ALA A 21 51.61 1.07 4.96
C ALA A 21 51.94 -0.41 5.21
N ALA A 22 51.39 -0.97 6.30
CA ALA A 22 51.45 -2.36 6.65
C ALA A 22 50.09 -2.85 7.18
N LEU A 23 49.77 -4.11 6.89
CA LEU A 23 48.61 -4.84 7.38
C LEU A 23 49.10 -6.10 8.10
N GLU A 24 48.38 -6.54 9.14
CA GLU A 24 48.65 -7.80 9.83
C GLU A 24 47.64 -8.85 9.39
N ALA A 25 48.13 -9.93 8.78
CA ALA A 25 47.33 -11.08 8.34
C ALA A 25 47.22 -12.12 9.44
N ALA A 26 46.00 -12.56 9.76
CA ALA A 26 45.69 -13.62 10.71
C ALA A 26 44.68 -14.62 10.09
N PRO A 27 44.59 -15.86 10.58
CA PRO A 27 43.53 -16.78 10.17
C PRO A 27 42.15 -16.16 10.45
N ALA A 28 41.22 -16.25 9.50
CA ALA A 28 39.80 -16.10 9.82
C ALA A 28 39.34 -17.36 10.60
N GLY A 29 38.37 -17.24 11.50
CA GLY A 29 37.99 -18.32 12.44
C GLY A 29 37.51 -19.63 11.78
N GLU A 30 37.16 -20.63 12.58
CA GLU A 30 36.88 -22.02 12.12
C GLU A 30 35.80 -22.18 11.03
N THR A 31 34.92 -21.19 10.84
CA THR A 31 33.85 -21.22 9.83
C THR A 31 34.18 -20.50 8.53
N ASP A 32 35.28 -19.72 8.46
CA ASP A 32 35.61 -18.91 7.28
C ASP A 32 37.01 -19.23 6.74
N LYS A 33 37.10 -19.71 5.49
CA LYS A 33 38.37 -20.17 4.87
C LYS A 33 39.26 -19.01 4.38
N GLY A 34 38.96 -17.77 4.77
CA GLY A 34 39.68 -16.56 4.38
C GLY A 34 40.85 -16.18 5.29
N THR A 35 41.54 -15.09 4.96
CA THR A 35 42.57 -14.47 5.81
C THR A 35 42.10 -13.09 6.24
N ARG A 36 42.07 -12.84 7.55
CA ARG A 36 41.69 -11.56 8.15
C ARG A 36 42.89 -10.60 8.12
N PHE A 37 42.70 -9.39 7.62
CA PHE A 37 43.71 -8.33 7.69
C PHE A 37 43.29 -7.22 8.64
N THR A 38 44.20 -6.79 9.51
CA THR A 38 43.99 -5.68 10.45
C THR A 38 45.08 -4.61 10.30
N SER A 39 44.70 -3.33 10.40
CA SER A 39 45.66 -2.23 10.43
C SER A 39 46.09 -1.93 11.87
N ARG A 40 47.39 -1.79 12.13
CA ARG A 40 47.93 -1.61 13.49
C ARG A 40 47.93 -0.16 14.02
N ALA A 41 47.14 0.75 13.42
CA ALA A 41 47.14 2.18 13.74
C ALA A 41 45.87 2.61 14.53
N PRO A 42 45.97 3.57 15.48
CA PRO A 42 44.81 4.06 16.23
C PRO A 42 43.83 4.82 15.32
N ALA A 43 42.54 4.66 15.61
CA ALA A 43 41.37 5.15 14.89
C ALA A 43 41.59 6.38 14.00
N ALA A 44 41.45 6.19 12.69
CA ALA A 44 41.28 7.29 11.74
C ALA A 44 39.84 7.85 11.84
N PRO A 45 39.59 9.14 11.52
CA PRO A 45 38.26 9.75 11.55
C PRO A 45 37.26 9.05 10.60
N PRO A 46 35.94 9.15 10.85
CA PRO A 46 34.92 8.50 10.04
C PRO A 46 35.03 8.90 8.57
N GLY A 47 35.03 7.92 7.67
CA GLY A 47 35.02 8.15 6.22
C GLY A 47 36.37 7.98 5.49
N LYS A 48 37.43 7.45 6.12
CA LYS A 48 38.69 7.14 5.41
C LYS A 48 39.29 5.76 5.74
N ARG A 49 39.10 4.85 4.78
CA ARG A 49 39.97 3.72 4.34
C ARG A 49 40.04 2.42 5.14
N VAL A 50 40.18 1.33 4.36
CA VAL A 50 40.28 -0.11 4.72
C VAL A 50 39.57 -0.37 6.04
N ALA A 51 38.25 -0.47 5.96
CA ALA A 51 37.40 -0.71 7.12
C ALA A 51 37.96 -1.90 7.92
N GLY A 52 37.96 -1.77 9.24
CA GLY A 52 38.51 -2.76 10.15
C GLY A 52 38.07 -4.18 9.83
N GLU A 53 38.99 -5.12 10.00
CA GLU A 53 38.73 -6.57 9.94
C GLU A 53 38.05 -7.06 8.65
N GLU A 54 38.60 -6.72 7.48
CA GLU A 54 38.19 -7.37 6.21
C GLU A 54 38.80 -8.79 6.12
N VAL A 55 37.94 -9.77 5.81
CA VAL A 55 38.33 -11.16 5.53
C VAL A 55 38.43 -11.35 4.02
N PHE A 56 39.64 -11.59 3.53
CA PHE A 56 39.90 -11.86 2.12
C PHE A 56 39.75 -13.37 1.87
N GLY A 57 38.90 -13.74 0.90
CA GLY A 57 38.54 -15.13 0.64
C GLY A 57 37.39 -15.67 1.50
N SER A 58 36.51 -14.79 2.02
CA SER A 58 35.28 -15.18 2.72
C SER A 58 34.20 -15.72 1.77
N THR A 59 33.33 -16.60 2.27
CA THR A 59 32.14 -17.12 1.57
C THR A 59 30.89 -16.24 1.74
N GLN A 60 30.98 -15.11 2.43
CA GLN A 60 29.85 -14.20 2.61
C GLN A 60 29.58 -13.39 1.33
N ASN A 61 28.37 -13.51 0.80
CA ASN A 61 27.98 -13.04 -0.54
C ASN A 61 27.31 -11.65 -0.60
N SER A 62 27.21 -10.93 0.51
CA SER A 62 26.57 -9.61 0.50
C SER A 62 26.99 -8.77 1.69
N PHE A 63 27.38 -7.52 1.43
CA PHE A 63 27.55 -6.50 2.46
C PHE A 63 27.09 -5.16 1.93
N PHE A 64 26.15 -4.51 2.64
CA PHE A 64 25.71 -3.15 2.33
C PHE A 64 26.45 -2.13 3.22
N PHE A 65 26.89 -1.02 2.60
CA PHE A 65 27.50 0.21 3.18
C PHE A 65 28.99 0.15 3.63
N GLY A 66 29.78 1.14 3.21
CA GLY A 66 31.19 1.37 3.56
C GLY A 66 32.20 1.26 2.39
N PRO A 67 33.33 2.01 2.39
CA PRO A 67 34.42 1.76 1.46
C PRO A 67 34.97 0.34 1.65
N ARG A 68 35.16 -0.39 0.54
CA ARG A 68 35.52 -1.82 0.53
C ARG A 68 36.89 -2.05 -0.12
N THR A 69 37.52 -3.16 0.24
CA THR A 69 38.67 -3.73 -0.50
C THR A 69 38.41 -5.20 -0.80
N ARG A 70 38.59 -5.61 -2.06
CA ARG A 70 38.35 -6.99 -2.52
C ARG A 70 39.50 -7.48 -3.39
N GLY A 71 39.83 -8.76 -3.27
CA GLY A 71 40.94 -9.37 -3.98
C GLY A 71 41.34 -10.71 -3.40
N ASN A 72 42.50 -11.21 -3.82
CA ASN A 72 42.94 -12.58 -3.59
C ASN A 72 44.39 -12.61 -3.04
N ILE A 73 44.75 -13.73 -2.39
CA ILE A 73 46.07 -13.95 -1.79
C ILE A 73 46.80 -15.08 -2.50
N PHE A 74 48.02 -14.79 -2.93
CA PHE A 74 48.86 -15.70 -3.69
C PHE A 74 50.17 -15.99 -2.96
N ARG A 75 50.55 -17.26 -2.92
CA ARG A 75 51.92 -17.69 -2.66
C ARG A 75 52.66 -17.73 -3.98
N CYS A 76 53.68 -16.90 -4.13
CA CYS A 76 54.50 -16.87 -5.33
C CYS A 76 55.52 -18.03 -5.31
N THR A 77 55.53 -18.88 -6.33
CA THR A 77 56.48 -20.00 -6.47
C THR A 77 57.48 -19.76 -7.60
N LYS A 78 57.25 -18.77 -8.47
CA LYS A 78 58.10 -18.41 -9.61
C LYS A 78 58.32 -16.90 -9.69
N ASN A 79 59.56 -16.47 -9.92
CA ASN A 79 59.84 -15.05 -10.17
C ASN A 79 59.11 -14.56 -11.43
N ARG A 80 58.20 -13.61 -11.28
CA ARG A 80 57.39 -13.02 -12.36
C ARG A 80 57.25 -11.52 -12.16
N SER A 81 56.94 -10.80 -13.22
CA SER A 81 56.51 -9.41 -13.11
C SER A 81 54.99 -9.35 -13.27
N LEU A 82 54.29 -8.79 -12.29
CA LEU A 82 52.88 -8.44 -12.43
C LEU A 82 52.79 -7.20 -13.32
N ARG A 83 52.16 -7.37 -14.48
CA ARG A 83 52.06 -6.40 -15.58
C ARG A 83 50.72 -5.68 -15.62
N GLU A 84 49.67 -6.30 -15.12
CA GLU A 84 48.33 -5.72 -15.08
C GLU A 84 47.48 -6.51 -14.09
N HIS A 85 46.58 -5.82 -13.40
CA HIS A 85 45.53 -6.42 -12.59
C HIS A 85 44.19 -5.87 -13.09
N ARG A 86 43.31 -6.76 -13.57
CA ARG A 86 41.94 -6.43 -13.97
C ARG A 86 40.94 -7.03 -12.99
N LEU A 87 39.84 -6.33 -12.76
CA LEU A 87 38.74 -6.77 -11.92
C LEU A 87 37.41 -6.44 -12.60
N TYR A 88 36.48 -7.39 -12.62
CA TYR A 88 35.13 -7.17 -13.14
C TYR A 88 34.24 -6.63 -12.02
N LEU A 89 33.61 -5.50 -12.25
CA LEU A 89 32.81 -4.77 -11.26
C LEU A 89 31.56 -4.19 -11.93
N HIS A 90 30.51 -3.94 -11.13
CA HIS A 90 29.42 -3.05 -11.53
C HIS A 90 29.53 -1.73 -10.77
N VAL A 91 29.98 -0.69 -11.46
CA VAL A 91 30.13 0.66 -10.90
C VAL A 91 28.79 1.38 -11.04
N ILE A 92 28.04 1.55 -9.94
CA ILE A 92 26.69 2.12 -9.95
C ILE A 92 26.74 3.63 -10.23
N ARG A 93 27.74 4.33 -9.68
CA ARG A 93 27.99 5.77 -9.94
C ARG A 93 29.50 6.02 -10.08
N PRO A 94 29.91 7.08 -10.81
CA PRO A 94 31.33 7.33 -11.02
C PRO A 94 32.10 7.47 -9.71
N THR A 95 33.06 6.57 -9.46
CA THR A 95 33.84 6.52 -8.20
C THR A 95 35.33 6.32 -8.48
N GLN A 96 36.16 6.44 -7.44
CA GLN A 96 37.59 6.21 -7.54
C GLN A 96 37.94 4.74 -7.25
N LEU A 97 38.51 4.06 -8.25
CA LEU A 97 39.05 2.71 -8.10
C LEU A 97 40.54 2.77 -7.78
N TRP A 98 40.96 2.03 -6.75
CA TRP A 98 42.37 1.86 -6.39
C TRP A 98 42.78 0.40 -6.53
N PHE A 99 43.85 0.09 -7.25
CA PHE A 99 44.43 -1.24 -7.32
C PHE A 99 45.70 -1.29 -6.49
N LEU A 100 45.74 -2.21 -5.51
CA LEU A 100 46.77 -2.29 -4.46
C LEU A 100 47.45 -3.67 -4.50
N VAL A 101 48.75 -3.68 -4.20
CA VAL A 101 49.53 -4.91 -4.00
C VAL A 101 50.31 -4.81 -2.69
N TYR A 102 50.08 -5.75 -1.79
CA TYR A 102 50.84 -5.92 -0.57
C TYR A 102 51.69 -7.19 -0.61
N GLU A 103 52.84 -7.19 0.06
CA GLU A 103 53.81 -8.28 0.11
C GLU A 103 54.07 -8.74 1.55
N GLY A 104 53.99 -10.05 1.78
CA GLY A 104 54.30 -10.72 3.04
C GLY A 104 55.36 -11.80 2.89
N MET A 105 56.07 -12.11 3.98
CA MET A 105 57.09 -13.16 4.02
C MET A 105 56.50 -14.54 4.38
N GLN A 106 55.29 -14.57 4.94
CA GLN A 106 54.57 -15.75 5.38
C GLN A 106 53.08 -15.56 5.05
N GLN A 107 52.31 -16.65 5.01
CA GLN A 107 50.86 -16.60 4.77
C GLN A 107 50.16 -15.70 5.80
N TYR A 108 50.54 -15.83 7.07
CA TYR A 108 50.08 -15.01 8.19
C TYR A 108 51.24 -14.17 8.75
N GLY A 109 50.96 -12.96 9.22
CA GLY A 109 51.95 -11.98 9.65
C GLY A 109 51.87 -10.67 8.86
N THR A 110 52.93 -9.87 8.88
CA THR A 110 52.90 -8.52 8.33
C THR A 110 53.05 -8.49 6.81
N TYR A 111 52.12 -7.79 6.15
CA TYR A 111 52.11 -7.51 4.71
C TYR A 111 52.34 -6.01 4.49
N ASN A 112 53.33 -5.65 3.68
CA ASN A 112 53.71 -4.26 3.39
C ASN A 112 53.21 -3.83 2.02
N LEU A 113 52.71 -2.60 1.89
CA LEU A 113 52.25 -2.07 0.60
C LEU A 113 53.43 -1.90 -0.35
N VAL A 114 53.41 -2.58 -1.50
CA VAL A 114 54.47 -2.51 -2.53
C VAL A 114 54.02 -1.83 -3.82
N SER A 115 52.71 -1.73 -4.09
CA SER A 115 52.18 -1.00 -5.24
C SER A 115 50.78 -0.45 -4.97
N ALA A 116 50.51 0.74 -5.51
CA ALA A 116 49.19 1.35 -5.55
C ALA A 116 49.01 2.13 -6.86
N SER A 117 47.93 1.85 -7.59
CA SER A 117 47.53 2.55 -8.81
C SER A 117 46.04 2.90 -8.73
N ASN A 118 45.56 3.86 -9.52
CA ASN A 118 44.16 4.27 -9.46
C ASN A 118 43.59 4.60 -10.83
N VAL A 119 42.28 4.37 -10.97
CA VAL A 119 41.45 4.80 -12.11
C VAL A 119 40.41 5.76 -11.56
N SER A 120 40.31 6.97 -12.13
CA SER A 120 39.44 8.01 -11.58
C SER A 120 38.94 9.03 -12.61
N PRO A 121 37.62 9.30 -12.64
CA PRO A 121 36.55 8.46 -12.10
C PRO A 121 36.32 7.25 -13.02
N ALA A 122 36.12 6.06 -12.44
CA ALA A 122 35.60 4.92 -13.17
C ALA A 122 34.17 5.26 -13.63
N VAL A 123 33.84 5.05 -14.91
CA VAL A 123 32.52 5.38 -15.46
C VAL A 123 31.48 4.42 -14.86
N SER A 124 30.23 4.87 -14.69
CA SER A 124 29.15 3.98 -14.27
C SER A 124 28.89 2.90 -15.31
N GLY A 125 28.80 1.65 -14.89
CA GLY A 125 28.54 0.50 -15.74
C GLY A 125 29.18 -0.78 -15.22
N GLU A 126 28.65 -1.91 -15.66
CA GLU A 126 29.21 -3.24 -15.45
C GLU A 126 30.30 -3.53 -16.49
N GLY A 127 31.47 -4.00 -16.05
CA GLY A 127 32.56 -4.32 -16.97
C GLY A 127 33.89 -4.60 -16.30
N TRP A 128 34.90 -4.88 -17.14
CA TRP A 128 36.29 -5.05 -16.71
C TRP A 128 36.96 -3.70 -16.48
N TYR A 129 37.53 -3.53 -15.29
CA TYR A 129 38.35 -2.39 -14.91
C TYR A 129 39.80 -2.83 -14.74
N SER A 130 40.72 -2.08 -15.31
CA SER A 130 42.15 -2.39 -15.26
C SER A 130 42.91 -1.46 -14.32
N SER A 131 43.94 -1.97 -13.65
CA SER A 131 44.97 -1.16 -12.98
C SER A 131 45.79 -0.31 -13.96
N GLY A 132 45.65 -0.55 -15.26
CA GLY A 132 46.63 -0.19 -16.26
C GLY A 132 47.94 -0.95 -16.04
N PRO A 133 49.02 -0.56 -16.75
CA PRO A 133 50.32 -1.21 -16.63
C PRO A 133 50.90 -1.15 -15.21
N LEU A 134 51.20 -2.32 -14.65
CA LEU A 134 51.93 -2.53 -13.40
C LEU A 134 53.37 -2.99 -13.67
N ASN A 135 54.25 -2.78 -12.69
CA ASN A 135 55.62 -3.29 -12.72
C ASN A 135 56.04 -3.79 -11.34
N VAL A 136 55.26 -4.70 -10.77
CA VAL A 136 55.55 -5.30 -9.46
C VAL A 136 56.32 -6.59 -9.66
N GLN A 137 57.48 -6.72 -9.03
CA GLN A 137 58.26 -7.96 -9.08
C GLN A 137 57.72 -8.93 -8.03
N LEU A 138 57.10 -10.02 -8.50
CA LEU A 138 56.67 -11.13 -7.68
C LEU A 138 57.85 -12.08 -7.49
N VAL A 139 58.28 -12.25 -6.24
CA VAL A 139 59.46 -13.06 -5.89
C VAL A 139 59.02 -14.41 -5.36
N ALA A 140 59.60 -15.49 -5.89
CA ALA A 140 59.37 -16.84 -5.43
C ALA A 140 59.68 -16.97 -3.92
N GLY A 141 58.78 -17.61 -3.17
CA GLY A 141 58.86 -17.76 -1.72
C GLY A 141 58.15 -16.65 -0.93
N ARG A 142 57.61 -15.62 -1.58
CA ARG A 142 56.84 -14.54 -0.93
C ARG A 142 55.33 -14.70 -1.15
N TYR A 143 54.56 -13.98 -0.34
CA TYR A 143 53.11 -13.93 -0.38
C TYR A 143 52.63 -12.55 -0.85
N TYR A 144 51.59 -12.50 -1.67
CA TYR A 144 51.06 -11.26 -2.22
C TYR A 144 49.56 -11.19 -2.06
N MET A 145 49.08 -10.09 -1.50
CA MET A 145 47.67 -9.70 -1.52
C MET A 145 47.48 -8.72 -2.68
N ILE A 146 46.70 -9.10 -3.68
CA ILE A 146 46.45 -8.32 -4.89
C ILE A 146 44.96 -7.98 -4.94
N CYS A 147 44.63 -6.71 -4.75
CA CYS A 147 43.25 -6.27 -4.50
C CYS A 147 42.91 -4.94 -5.16
N ALA A 148 41.61 -4.63 -5.24
CA ALA A 148 41.09 -3.32 -5.56
C ALA A 148 40.26 -2.77 -4.39
N SER A 149 40.29 -1.46 -4.20
CA SER A 149 39.52 -0.73 -3.20
C SER A 149 38.65 0.33 -3.87
N PHE A 150 37.39 0.43 -3.41
CA PHE A 150 36.35 1.29 -3.96
C PHE A 150 35.40 1.79 -2.85
N GLU A 151 34.60 2.81 -3.17
CA GLU A 151 33.57 3.36 -2.29
C GLU A 151 32.26 2.56 -2.38
N GLU A 152 31.24 2.93 -1.58
CA GLU A 152 30.00 2.15 -1.36
C GLU A 152 29.10 1.95 -2.60
N VAL A 153 29.51 2.44 -3.76
CA VAL A 153 28.70 2.50 -5.00
C VAL A 153 29.19 1.52 -6.08
N CYS A 154 29.90 0.46 -5.69
CA CYS A 154 30.34 -0.61 -6.60
C CYS A 154 29.93 -1.98 -6.07
N GLU A 155 29.46 -2.84 -6.98
CA GLU A 155 29.20 -4.25 -6.72
C GLU A 155 30.36 -5.12 -7.20
N TYR A 156 30.69 -6.15 -6.41
CA TYR A 156 31.76 -7.12 -6.65
C TYR A 156 31.15 -8.54 -6.70
N PHE A 157 31.48 -9.31 -7.71
CA PHE A 157 30.87 -10.62 -7.96
C PHE A 157 31.68 -11.78 -7.35
N ASN A 158 31.01 -12.70 -6.63
CA ASN A 158 31.54 -14.00 -6.15
C ASN A 158 30.48 -15.12 -6.28
N GLU A 159 30.90 -16.40 -6.32
CA GLU A 159 29.99 -17.57 -6.33
C GLU A 159 30.35 -18.60 -5.24
N LEU A 160 29.37 -19.41 -4.84
CA LEU A 160 29.13 -19.94 -3.47
C LEU A 160 29.68 -21.34 -3.11
N GLU A 161 30.63 -21.92 -3.85
CA GLU A 161 31.19 -23.24 -3.46
C GLU A 161 32.72 -23.28 -3.54
N ILE A 162 33.42 -23.47 -2.40
CA ILE A 162 34.89 -23.58 -2.34
C ILE A 162 35.36 -24.89 -1.68
N SER A 163 36.11 -25.70 -2.44
CA SER A 163 37.10 -26.68 -1.92
C SER A 163 38.08 -27.13 -3.03
N PRO A 164 39.40 -27.33 -2.83
CA PRO A 164 40.31 -26.90 -1.75
C PRO A 164 41.44 -25.96 -2.26
N TYR A 165 42.02 -25.13 -1.38
CA TYR A 165 43.30 -24.46 -1.66
C TYR A 165 44.47 -25.45 -1.47
N PRO A 166 45.63 -25.25 -2.14
CA PRO A 166 45.95 -24.17 -3.07
C PRO A 166 45.46 -24.41 -4.51
N ILE A 167 45.12 -23.34 -5.23
CA ILE A 167 44.80 -23.37 -6.68
C ILE A 167 46.03 -22.89 -7.48
N PRO A 168 46.53 -23.65 -8.47
CA PRO A 168 47.70 -23.25 -9.26
C PRO A 168 47.51 -21.94 -10.05
N ALA A 169 48.53 -21.08 -10.07
CA ALA A 169 48.60 -19.85 -10.87
C ALA A 169 49.93 -19.79 -11.66
N SER A 170 49.98 -18.99 -12.72
CA SER A 170 51.17 -18.82 -13.59
C SER A 170 52.49 -18.48 -12.90
N PHE A 171 52.38 -17.83 -11.75
CA PHE A 171 53.51 -17.36 -10.94
C PHE A 171 53.60 -18.06 -9.58
N GLY A 172 52.66 -18.95 -9.25
CA GLY A 172 52.44 -19.32 -7.86
C GLY A 172 51.22 -20.20 -7.64
N GLU A 173 50.61 -19.98 -6.50
CA GLU A 173 49.44 -20.69 -5.99
C GLU A 173 48.52 -19.65 -5.33
N LEU A 174 47.24 -19.63 -5.67
CA LEU A 174 46.22 -18.95 -4.87
C LEU A 174 45.98 -19.76 -3.61
N ILE A 175 46.09 -19.11 -2.45
CA ILE A 175 46.01 -19.79 -1.14
C ILE A 175 44.80 -19.34 -0.30
N ALA A 176 44.17 -18.22 -0.67
CA ALA A 176 42.90 -17.74 -0.12
C ALA A 176 42.23 -16.77 -1.11
N GLY A 177 40.94 -16.97 -1.43
CA GLY A 177 40.19 -16.23 -2.47
C GLY A 177 39.04 -17.05 -3.13
N ALA A 178 38.06 -16.42 -3.77
CA ALA A 178 36.99 -17.16 -4.46
C ALA A 178 37.53 -17.97 -5.69
N GLY A 179 37.07 -19.22 -5.87
CA GLY A 179 37.56 -20.27 -6.83
C GLY A 179 36.43 -21.20 -7.34
N TRP A 180 36.39 -21.60 -8.63
CA TRP A 180 35.21 -22.10 -9.41
C TRP A 180 35.59 -23.50 -9.80
N ASN A 181 34.76 -24.46 -9.41
CA ASN A 181 35.15 -25.86 -9.50
C ASN A 181 34.30 -26.74 -10.44
N TRP A 182 33.45 -26.18 -11.31
CA TRP A 182 32.70 -26.98 -12.28
C TRP A 182 32.13 -26.14 -13.44
N ALA A 183 32.50 -26.47 -14.69
CA ALA A 183 31.84 -25.92 -15.88
C ALA A 183 30.50 -26.66 -16.12
N PRO A 184 29.38 -25.98 -16.42
CA PRO A 184 29.06 -25.72 -17.82
C PRO A 184 28.17 -24.47 -18.14
N THR A 185 28.32 -23.99 -19.39
CA THR A 185 27.34 -23.29 -20.25
C THR A 185 26.45 -22.16 -19.69
N ALA A 186 26.67 -20.97 -20.27
CA ALA A 186 25.84 -19.75 -20.29
C ALA A 186 25.96 -18.83 -19.06
N HIS A 187 26.38 -17.58 -19.33
CA HIS A 187 26.48 -16.43 -18.42
C HIS A 187 27.76 -16.26 -17.61
N PHE A 188 28.91 -16.30 -18.27
CA PHE A 188 30.12 -15.58 -17.80
C PHE A 188 30.49 -14.49 -18.82
N PRO A 189 30.86 -13.26 -18.39
CA PRO A 189 30.72 -12.07 -19.22
C PRO A 189 31.64 -12.06 -20.45
N PRO A 190 31.22 -11.45 -21.57
CA PRO A 190 31.95 -11.49 -22.83
C PRO A 190 33.14 -10.50 -22.79
N ASP A 191 34.38 -10.99 -22.90
CA ASP A 191 35.45 -10.17 -23.50
C ASP A 191 35.67 -10.65 -24.95
N PRO A 192 35.28 -9.83 -25.96
CA PRO A 192 35.46 -10.12 -27.37
C PRO A 192 36.84 -9.64 -27.89
N SER A 193 37.94 -10.01 -27.21
CA SER A 193 39.28 -9.86 -27.78
C SER A 193 40.26 -10.96 -27.34
N GLN A 194 40.44 -11.92 -28.25
CA GLN A 194 41.63 -12.73 -28.49
C GLN A 194 42.43 -13.32 -27.31
N ALA A 195 42.50 -14.65 -27.29
CA ALA A 195 43.67 -15.44 -26.87
C ALA A 195 44.44 -14.88 -25.66
N VAL A 196 43.94 -15.16 -24.46
CA VAL A 196 44.83 -15.22 -23.29
C VAL A 196 45.88 -16.29 -23.63
N PRO A 197 47.18 -15.96 -23.71
CA PRO A 197 48.21 -16.99 -23.81
C PRO A 197 47.98 -17.94 -22.63
N SER A 198 47.94 -19.24 -22.92
CA SER A 198 47.71 -20.39 -22.02
C SER A 198 48.61 -20.48 -20.77
N ASP A 199 49.31 -19.41 -20.44
CA ASP A 199 50.41 -19.38 -19.51
C ASP A 199 49.97 -18.85 -18.14
N ALA A 200 48.76 -18.26 -18.04
CA ALA A 200 48.27 -17.57 -16.83
C ALA A 200 47.68 -18.52 -15.78
N PHE A 201 46.97 -19.57 -16.19
CA PHE A 201 46.36 -20.59 -15.33
C PHE A 201 46.19 -21.87 -16.17
N GLY A 202 46.89 -22.96 -15.83
CA GLY A 202 46.70 -24.25 -16.53
C GLY A 202 45.32 -24.80 -16.21
N ASP A 203 44.48 -25.01 -17.23
CA ASP A 203 43.19 -25.73 -17.28
C ASP A 203 42.16 -25.56 -16.14
N ALA A 204 42.35 -24.64 -15.19
CA ALA A 204 41.39 -24.32 -14.13
C ALA A 204 41.06 -22.82 -14.16
N ALA A 205 39.84 -22.48 -14.57
CA ALA A 205 39.36 -21.11 -14.70
C ALA A 205 39.01 -20.51 -13.32
N ALA A 206 39.64 -19.40 -12.96
CA ALA A 206 39.37 -18.70 -11.71
C ALA A 206 39.09 -17.19 -11.92
N TYR A 207 37.81 -16.83 -11.83
CA TYR A 207 37.20 -15.59 -11.27
C TYR A 207 37.33 -14.27 -12.02
N TYR A 208 36.38 -13.38 -11.69
CA TYR A 208 36.24 -11.95 -11.99
C TYR A 208 37.48 -11.07 -11.65
N GLN A 209 38.67 -11.66 -11.51
CA GLN A 209 39.99 -11.03 -11.40
C GLN A 209 40.95 -11.66 -12.43
N THR A 210 41.57 -10.83 -13.27
CA THR A 210 42.62 -11.29 -14.20
C THR A 210 43.97 -10.67 -13.83
N LEU A 211 45.00 -11.50 -13.73
CA LEU A 211 46.37 -11.07 -13.47
C LEU A 211 47.24 -11.37 -14.69
N VAL A 212 47.74 -10.32 -15.33
CA VAL A 212 48.69 -10.46 -16.43
C VAL A 212 50.08 -10.51 -15.81
N THR A 213 50.77 -11.63 -15.97
CA THR A 213 52.15 -11.78 -15.52
C THR A 213 53.08 -12.10 -16.68
N GLY A 214 54.32 -11.62 -16.60
CA GLY A 214 55.38 -11.91 -17.56
C GLY A 214 56.61 -12.51 -16.88
N PRO A 215 57.54 -13.13 -17.62
CA PRO A 215 58.82 -13.58 -17.07
C PRO A 215 59.53 -12.42 -16.36
N GLY A 216 60.13 -12.70 -15.20
CA GLY A 216 60.85 -11.71 -14.40
C GLY A 216 61.81 -10.90 -15.26
N ILE A 217 61.74 -9.57 -15.15
CA ILE A 217 62.36 -8.56 -16.03
C ILE A 217 62.54 -9.06 -17.49
N GLY A 218 61.45 -9.52 -18.13
CA GLY A 218 61.45 -10.10 -19.48
C GLY A 218 61.92 -9.18 -20.62
N TRP A 219 62.34 -7.95 -20.32
CA TRP A 219 62.94 -7.02 -21.28
C TRP A 219 64.46 -6.94 -21.19
N VAL A 220 65.09 -7.63 -20.23
CA VAL A 220 66.56 -7.78 -20.15
C VAL A 220 66.92 -9.21 -19.77
N GLU A 221 67.71 -9.86 -20.61
CA GLU A 221 68.24 -11.21 -20.39
C GLU A 221 69.78 -11.17 -20.46
N VAL A 222 70.45 -11.91 -19.56
CA VAL A 222 71.93 -12.07 -19.60
C VAL A 222 72.30 -13.54 -19.79
N GLN A 223 73.27 -13.83 -20.66
CA GLN A 223 73.80 -15.17 -20.91
C GLN A 223 75.35 -15.17 -21.08
N PRO A 224 76.07 -16.17 -20.54
CA PRO A 224 75.58 -17.20 -19.62
C PRO A 224 75.21 -16.59 -18.25
N ARG A 225 74.22 -17.16 -17.57
CA ARG A 225 73.80 -16.69 -16.22
C ARG A 225 74.77 -17.12 -15.10
N SER A 226 75.70 -18.02 -15.41
CA SER A 226 76.74 -18.51 -14.51
C SER A 226 77.95 -19.00 -15.33
N GLY A 227 79.14 -18.95 -14.74
CA GLY A 227 80.39 -19.40 -15.37
C GLY A 227 81.55 -19.35 -14.38
N ARG A 228 82.70 -19.90 -14.78
CA ARG A 228 83.97 -19.80 -14.04
C ARG A 228 85.02 -19.19 -14.95
N THR A 229 85.79 -18.23 -14.44
CA THR A 229 86.94 -17.66 -15.15
C THR A 229 88.19 -17.88 -14.30
N ALA A 230 89.33 -18.11 -14.96
CA ALA A 230 90.61 -18.23 -14.27
C ALA A 230 91.19 -16.81 -13.99
N PRO A 231 92.08 -16.65 -13.00
CA PRO A 231 92.73 -15.36 -12.75
C PRO A 231 93.42 -14.81 -14.01
N GLY A 232 93.14 -13.54 -14.34
CA GLY A 232 93.71 -12.87 -15.52
C GLY A 232 93.04 -13.22 -16.87
N VAL A 233 91.94 -13.98 -16.86
CA VAL A 233 91.17 -14.33 -18.07
C VAL A 233 89.82 -13.63 -18.05
N ASP A 234 89.54 -12.85 -19.11
CA ASP A 234 88.26 -12.17 -19.29
C ASP A 234 87.16 -13.14 -19.75
N ALA A 235 85.93 -12.91 -19.28
CA ALA A 235 84.73 -13.53 -19.85
C ALA A 235 83.75 -12.48 -20.34
N THR A 236 83.05 -12.79 -21.42
CA THR A 236 82.02 -11.93 -22.01
C THR A 236 80.64 -12.42 -21.60
N LEU A 237 79.78 -11.51 -21.12
CA LEU A 237 78.37 -11.76 -20.87
C LEU A 237 77.55 -11.05 -21.96
N ALA A 238 76.69 -11.78 -22.66
CA ALA A 238 75.74 -11.21 -23.61
C ALA A 238 74.50 -10.71 -22.87
N VAL A 239 74.15 -9.42 -23.02
CA VAL A 239 72.92 -8.83 -22.47
C VAL A 239 71.96 -8.51 -23.62
N ARG A 240 70.83 -9.22 -23.70
CA ARG A 240 69.75 -9.00 -24.66
C ARG A 240 68.69 -8.10 -24.04
N LEU A 241 68.27 -7.05 -24.75
CA LEU A 241 67.12 -6.22 -24.39
C LEU A 241 65.95 -6.55 -25.31
N ASP A 242 64.75 -6.76 -24.77
CA ASP A 242 63.55 -7.13 -25.54
C ASP A 242 62.40 -6.15 -25.25
N ALA A 243 61.95 -5.44 -26.28
CA ALA A 243 60.84 -4.49 -26.16
C ALA A 243 59.48 -5.12 -26.52
N GLY A 244 59.44 -6.41 -26.86
CA GLY A 244 58.20 -7.12 -27.21
C GLY A 244 57.17 -7.05 -26.10
N GLY A 245 55.98 -6.53 -26.42
CA GLY A 245 54.85 -6.41 -25.48
C GLY A 245 55.00 -5.30 -24.41
N LEU A 246 55.99 -4.40 -24.53
CA LEU A 246 56.14 -3.26 -23.63
C LEU A 246 55.38 -2.02 -24.13
N PHE A 247 54.76 -1.29 -23.20
CA PHE A 247 54.22 0.05 -23.45
C PHE A 247 55.36 1.09 -23.55
N GLY A 248 55.11 2.23 -24.18
CA GLY A 248 56.07 3.34 -24.23
C GLY A 248 56.48 3.80 -22.83
N GLY A 249 57.77 4.02 -22.61
CA GLY A 249 58.30 4.44 -21.31
C GLY A 249 59.77 4.10 -21.06
N ASP A 250 60.26 4.54 -19.90
CA ASP A 250 61.62 4.24 -19.42
C ASP A 250 61.61 3.04 -18.48
N TYR A 251 62.31 1.99 -18.85
CA TYR A 251 62.49 0.75 -18.11
C TYR A 251 63.89 0.70 -17.49
N ARG A 252 63.97 0.32 -16.21
CA ARG A 252 65.22 0.24 -15.46
C ARG A 252 65.35 -1.08 -14.72
N ALA A 253 66.52 -1.68 -14.80
CA ALA A 253 66.87 -2.92 -14.10
C ALA A 253 68.32 -2.83 -13.60
N ASN A 254 68.72 -3.80 -12.77
CA ASN A 254 70.10 -3.96 -12.38
C ASN A 254 70.53 -5.41 -12.63
N LEU A 255 71.69 -5.61 -13.26
CA LEU A 255 72.39 -6.88 -13.20
C LEU A 255 73.15 -6.93 -11.86
N VAL A 256 73.02 -8.01 -11.11
CA VAL A 256 73.52 -8.12 -9.73
C VAL A 256 74.49 -9.28 -9.62
N GLU A 257 75.70 -9.01 -9.13
CA GLU A 257 76.62 -10.00 -8.58
C GLU A 257 76.78 -9.77 -7.06
N PRO A 258 77.44 -10.67 -6.28
CA PRO A 258 77.48 -10.59 -4.82
C PRO A 258 77.98 -9.25 -4.25
N GLU A 259 78.86 -8.53 -4.96
CA GLU A 259 79.47 -7.28 -4.49
C GLU A 259 79.13 -6.05 -5.35
N ARG A 260 78.48 -6.20 -6.51
CA ARG A 260 78.24 -5.08 -7.45
C ARG A 260 76.88 -5.13 -8.12
N ARG A 261 76.37 -3.94 -8.48
CA ARG A 261 75.13 -3.74 -9.23
C ARG A 261 75.40 -2.89 -10.46
N LEU A 262 75.09 -3.40 -11.64
CA LEU A 262 75.23 -2.68 -12.90
C LEU A 262 73.83 -2.25 -13.40
N PRO A 263 73.52 -0.94 -13.46
CA PRO A 263 72.22 -0.46 -13.94
C PRO A 263 72.08 -0.66 -15.45
N VAL A 264 70.91 -1.12 -15.87
CA VAL A 264 70.50 -1.27 -17.27
C VAL A 264 69.27 -0.40 -17.50
N HIS A 265 69.33 0.42 -18.55
CA HIS A 265 68.27 1.33 -18.95
C HIS A 265 67.77 0.97 -20.36
N LEU A 266 66.47 0.78 -20.52
CA LEU A 266 65.81 0.60 -21.82
C LEU A 266 64.73 1.68 -21.97
N ARG A 267 64.77 2.47 -23.04
CA ARG A 267 63.69 3.40 -23.39
C ARG A 267 62.90 2.81 -24.56
N VAL A 268 61.62 2.55 -24.35
CA VAL A 268 60.69 2.08 -25.38
C VAL A 268 59.89 3.28 -25.87
N THR A 269 59.91 3.54 -27.18
CA THR A 269 59.02 4.51 -27.83
C THR A 269 57.77 3.76 -28.26
N GLY A 270 56.65 3.99 -27.59
CA GLY A 270 55.36 3.42 -28.00
C GLY A 270 54.76 4.22 -29.16
N VAL A 271 53.62 3.76 -29.68
CA VAL A 271 52.83 4.46 -30.69
C VAL A 271 51.38 4.58 -30.21
N PRO A 272 50.81 5.79 -30.09
CA PRO A 272 49.37 5.94 -29.80
C PRO A 272 48.53 5.50 -31.01
N ASN A 273 47.35 4.93 -30.78
CA ASN A 273 46.42 4.50 -31.83
C ASN A 273 44.97 4.83 -31.42
N ILE A 274 44.32 5.79 -32.09
CA ILE A 274 42.96 6.24 -31.79
C ILE A 274 41.90 5.37 -32.47
N VAL A 275 40.88 4.96 -31.72
CA VAL A 275 39.68 4.32 -32.27
C VAL A 275 38.44 5.02 -31.71
N LEU A 276 37.49 5.32 -32.59
CA LEU A 276 36.22 5.96 -32.25
C LEU A 276 35.09 4.94 -32.31
N SER A 277 34.09 5.04 -31.42
CA SER A 277 32.94 4.12 -31.44
C SER A 277 32.03 4.25 -32.66
N ARG A 278 32.11 5.36 -33.39
CA ARG A 278 31.27 5.64 -34.55
C ARG A 278 31.92 6.63 -35.51
N THR A 279 31.41 6.71 -36.73
CA THR A 279 31.90 7.59 -37.80
C THR A 279 30.93 8.75 -38.12
N ALA A 280 29.72 8.75 -37.57
CA ALA A 280 28.77 9.84 -37.72
C ALA A 280 27.77 9.91 -36.56
N PHE A 281 27.15 11.07 -36.39
CA PHE A 281 25.98 11.32 -35.57
C PHE A 281 24.81 11.79 -36.44
N ASP A 282 23.65 11.18 -36.23
CA ASP A 282 22.38 11.65 -36.77
C ASP A 282 21.41 11.93 -35.62
N PHE A 283 21.19 13.21 -35.34
CA PHE A 283 20.30 13.68 -34.29
C PHE A 283 18.84 13.76 -34.75
N GLY A 284 18.55 13.45 -36.02
CA GLY A 284 17.22 13.55 -36.60
C GLY A 284 16.62 14.95 -36.48
N LYS A 285 15.29 15.00 -36.37
CA LYS A 285 14.52 16.24 -36.22
C LYS A 285 14.48 16.71 -34.77
N VAL A 286 14.88 17.95 -34.53
CA VAL A 286 14.90 18.58 -33.20
C VAL A 286 14.24 19.95 -33.29
N PHE A 287 13.35 20.27 -32.36
CA PHE A 287 12.68 21.58 -32.33
C PHE A 287 13.63 22.68 -31.87
N ILE A 288 13.52 23.86 -32.46
CA ILE A 288 14.26 25.04 -32.01
C ILE A 288 13.91 25.32 -30.55
N GLY A 289 14.94 25.52 -29.72
CA GLY A 289 14.79 25.70 -28.27
C GLY A 289 14.86 24.40 -27.46
N THR A 290 14.91 23.23 -28.10
CA THR A 290 15.25 21.97 -27.45
C THR A 290 16.63 21.46 -27.87
N GLU A 291 17.05 20.35 -27.28
CA GLU A 291 18.34 19.72 -27.58
C GLU A 291 18.23 18.20 -27.64
N ARG A 292 19.16 17.58 -28.37
CA ARG A 292 19.35 16.13 -28.35
C ARG A 292 20.83 15.82 -28.18
N SER A 293 21.14 14.89 -27.30
CA SER A 293 22.53 14.50 -26.98
C SER A 293 22.77 13.03 -27.30
N ASP A 294 24.00 12.71 -27.69
CA ASP A 294 24.51 11.36 -27.91
C ASP A 294 26.00 11.30 -27.51
N THR A 295 26.59 10.11 -27.47
CA THR A 295 27.93 9.88 -26.91
C THR A 295 28.92 9.28 -27.92
N LEU A 296 30.14 9.84 -27.93
CA LEU A 296 31.33 9.36 -28.62
C LEU A 296 32.25 8.66 -27.61
N ILE A 297 32.72 7.45 -27.92
CA ILE A 297 33.76 6.77 -27.13
C ILE A 297 35.07 6.87 -27.91
N VAL A 298 36.11 7.38 -27.25
CA VAL A 298 37.47 7.49 -27.77
C VAL A 298 38.35 6.47 -27.06
N LYS A 299 38.84 5.48 -27.78
CA LYS A 299 39.70 4.40 -27.28
C LYS A 299 41.12 4.57 -27.78
N ASN A 300 42.11 4.23 -26.94
CA ASN A 300 43.50 4.14 -27.35
C ASN A 300 43.93 2.67 -27.42
N LEU A 301 44.06 2.12 -28.63
CA LEU A 301 44.59 0.76 -28.85
C LEU A 301 46.12 0.74 -28.97
N GLY A 302 46.76 1.89 -28.84
CA GLY A 302 48.20 2.05 -29.00
C GLY A 302 48.98 1.64 -27.77
N THR A 303 50.30 1.70 -27.90
CA THR A 303 51.25 1.38 -26.82
C THR A 303 51.79 2.63 -26.12
N ASP A 304 51.44 3.84 -26.57
CA ASP A 304 51.77 5.12 -25.91
C ASP A 304 50.52 5.96 -25.64
N GLN A 305 50.65 7.00 -24.82
CA GLN A 305 49.55 7.89 -24.47
C GLN A 305 48.99 8.61 -25.71
N LEU A 306 47.70 8.41 -25.96
CA LEU A 306 46.94 9.18 -26.92
C LEU A 306 46.63 10.55 -26.31
N VAL A 307 47.01 11.61 -27.00
CA VAL A 307 46.73 13.01 -26.68
C VAL A 307 45.79 13.53 -27.76
N VAL A 308 44.52 13.71 -27.39
CA VAL A 308 43.55 14.41 -28.23
C VAL A 308 43.73 15.91 -27.98
N LYS A 309 44.26 16.59 -28.99
CA LYS A 309 44.61 18.02 -28.95
C LYS A 309 43.37 18.90 -28.91
N GLY A 310 42.23 18.40 -29.40
CA GLY A 310 40.96 19.10 -29.35
C GLY A 310 39.91 18.46 -30.26
N LEU A 311 38.67 18.86 -30.02
CA LEU A 311 37.51 18.59 -30.88
C LEU A 311 37.08 19.91 -31.50
N ALA A 312 36.71 19.90 -32.78
CA ALA A 312 36.23 21.07 -33.49
C ALA A 312 35.06 20.72 -34.42
N THR A 313 34.17 21.68 -34.65
CA THR A 313 33.04 21.56 -35.58
C THR A 313 33.00 22.79 -36.47
N ASP A 314 32.56 22.62 -37.70
CA ASP A 314 32.25 23.69 -38.65
C ASP A 314 30.84 24.26 -38.45
N ILE A 315 29.99 23.60 -37.65
CA ILE A 315 28.61 24.01 -37.37
C ILE A 315 28.40 24.25 -35.86
N PRO A 316 28.08 25.49 -35.43
CA PRO A 316 27.96 25.86 -34.01
C PRO A 316 26.71 25.29 -33.32
N ASP A 317 25.73 24.78 -34.09
CA ASP A 317 24.55 24.11 -33.55
C ASP A 317 24.92 22.76 -32.88
N PHE A 318 26.12 22.23 -33.12
CA PHE A 318 26.65 21.06 -32.40
C PHE A 318 27.61 21.50 -31.29
N ILE A 319 27.27 21.14 -30.06
CA ILE A 319 27.93 21.56 -28.83
C ILE A 319 28.60 20.35 -28.18
N PHE A 320 29.84 20.52 -27.74
CA PHE A 320 30.63 19.51 -27.04
C PHE A 320 31.76 20.20 -26.27
N ASP A 321 32.39 19.49 -25.35
CA ASP A 321 33.61 19.96 -24.68
C ASP A 321 34.81 19.83 -25.64
N SER A 322 35.33 20.97 -26.11
CA SER A 322 36.48 21.04 -27.02
C SER A 322 37.83 20.94 -26.30
N SER A 323 37.85 20.82 -24.97
CA SER A 323 39.09 20.82 -24.19
C SER A 323 39.99 19.63 -24.55
N PRO A 324 41.32 19.82 -24.65
CA PRO A 324 42.25 18.72 -24.87
C PRO A 324 42.19 17.69 -23.75
N PHE A 325 42.39 16.41 -24.08
CA PHE A 325 42.39 15.32 -23.11
C PHE A 325 43.34 14.19 -23.53
N THR A 326 43.64 13.30 -22.60
CA THR A 326 44.50 12.14 -22.85
C THR A 326 43.80 10.83 -22.55
N VAL A 327 44.18 9.78 -23.27
CA VAL A 327 43.69 8.41 -23.09
C VAL A 327 44.91 7.50 -22.99
N ALA A 328 45.08 6.82 -21.85
CA ALA A 328 46.21 5.91 -21.65
C ALA A 328 46.10 4.67 -22.56
N PRO A 329 47.21 3.95 -22.84
CA PRO A 329 47.17 2.70 -23.60
C PRO A 329 46.11 1.72 -23.06
N GLY A 330 45.25 1.19 -23.94
CA GLY A 330 44.16 0.26 -23.59
C GLY A 330 42.88 0.92 -23.07
N GLU A 331 42.93 2.18 -22.65
CA GLU A 331 41.80 2.87 -22.02
C GLU A 331 40.80 3.45 -23.04
N SER A 332 39.62 3.79 -22.54
CA SER A 332 38.56 4.48 -23.30
C SER A 332 38.02 5.68 -22.53
N LEU A 333 37.53 6.68 -23.25
CA LEU A 333 36.94 7.89 -22.67
C LEU A 333 35.68 8.31 -23.42
N VAL A 334 34.63 8.64 -22.66
CA VAL A 334 33.33 9.06 -23.19
C VAL A 334 33.27 10.58 -23.36
N ARG A 335 32.67 11.05 -24.46
CA ARG A 335 32.40 12.45 -24.78
C ARG A 335 30.95 12.62 -25.23
N THR A 336 30.26 13.62 -24.70
CA THR A 336 28.88 13.94 -25.12
C THR A 336 28.92 14.95 -26.26
N VAL A 337 28.10 14.71 -27.29
CA VAL A 337 27.86 15.63 -28.41
C VAL A 337 26.38 15.97 -28.40
N THR A 338 26.05 17.26 -28.40
CA THR A 338 24.68 17.78 -28.30
C THR A 338 24.34 18.60 -29.53
N PHE A 339 23.18 18.36 -30.14
CA PHE A 339 22.63 19.21 -31.19
C PHE A 339 21.58 20.18 -30.61
N ARG A 340 21.80 21.48 -30.79
CA ARG A 340 20.91 22.59 -30.44
C ARG A 340 20.62 23.44 -31.68
N PRO A 341 19.56 23.14 -32.46
CA PRO A 341 19.26 23.90 -33.66
C PRO A 341 18.81 25.33 -33.33
N THR A 342 19.39 26.31 -34.03
CA THR A 342 18.99 27.72 -33.94
C THR A 342 18.07 28.18 -35.08
N GLN A 343 17.95 27.35 -36.13
CA GLN A 343 17.20 27.64 -37.35
C GLN A 343 16.45 26.40 -37.83
N ALA A 344 15.34 26.61 -38.55
CA ALA A 344 14.49 25.53 -39.04
C ALA A 344 15.02 24.96 -40.37
N VAL A 345 16.20 24.35 -40.33
CA VAL A 345 16.89 23.84 -41.52
C VAL A 345 17.72 22.60 -41.17
N ALA A 346 17.91 21.71 -42.14
CA ALA A 346 18.88 20.63 -42.04
C ALA A 346 20.31 21.20 -41.90
N ARG A 347 21.01 20.75 -40.86
CA ARG A 347 22.41 21.03 -40.61
C ARG A 347 23.21 19.77 -40.90
N SER A 348 24.27 19.93 -41.68
CA SER A 348 25.25 18.89 -41.91
C SER A 348 26.64 19.50 -41.81
N GLY A 349 27.47 18.88 -40.99
CA GLY A 349 28.81 19.36 -40.66
C GLY A 349 29.73 18.19 -40.32
N THR A 350 30.90 18.54 -39.81
CA THR A 350 31.95 17.58 -39.46
C THR A 350 32.50 17.83 -38.07
N LEU A 351 32.53 16.79 -37.24
CA LEU A 351 33.30 16.78 -36.00
C LEU A 351 34.72 16.34 -36.32
N THR A 352 35.68 17.25 -36.17
CA THR A 352 37.11 16.97 -36.36
C THR A 352 37.78 16.66 -35.03
N VAL A 353 38.41 15.49 -34.93
CA VAL A 353 39.20 15.02 -33.80
C VAL A 353 40.66 15.08 -34.19
N THR A 354 41.46 15.91 -33.51
CA THR A 354 42.91 15.99 -33.77
C THR A 354 43.69 15.31 -32.64
N SER A 355 44.59 14.41 -32.97
CA SER A 355 45.35 13.63 -32.00
C SER A 355 46.87 13.65 -32.26
N ASN A 356 47.63 12.93 -31.43
CA ASN A 356 49.04 12.61 -31.66
C ASN A 356 49.25 11.20 -32.26
N ASP A 357 48.18 10.55 -32.70
CA ASP A 357 48.27 9.33 -33.49
C ASP A 357 49.06 9.62 -34.78
N PRO A 358 50.16 8.90 -35.08
CA PRO A 358 50.99 9.18 -36.24
C PRO A 358 50.35 8.78 -37.58
N ASP A 359 49.44 7.81 -37.63
CA ASP A 359 48.76 7.41 -38.87
C ASP A 359 47.32 7.94 -38.95
N GLN A 360 46.69 8.22 -37.80
CA GLN A 360 45.34 8.82 -37.70
C GLN A 360 45.31 10.13 -36.90
N GLY A 361 46.26 11.03 -37.18
CA GLY A 361 46.41 12.30 -36.46
C GLY A 361 45.22 13.26 -36.58
N VAL A 362 44.34 13.07 -37.57
CA VAL A 362 43.06 13.78 -37.72
C VAL A 362 41.99 12.78 -38.18
N LEU A 363 40.90 12.70 -37.43
CA LEU A 363 39.69 11.95 -37.80
C LEU A 363 38.50 12.91 -37.95
N SER A 364 37.62 12.63 -38.91
CA SER A 364 36.40 13.42 -39.15
C SER A 364 35.18 12.53 -39.04
N LEU A 365 34.20 12.94 -38.23
CA LEU A 365 32.90 12.28 -38.13
C LEU A 365 31.82 13.17 -38.74
N GLY A 366 30.86 12.57 -39.44
CA GLY A 366 29.69 13.29 -39.93
C GLY A 366 28.79 13.76 -38.79
N LEU A 367 28.28 14.98 -38.85
CA LEU A 367 27.24 15.49 -37.95
C LEU A 367 26.02 15.84 -38.78
N HIS A 368 24.87 15.25 -38.46
CA HIS A 368 23.59 15.54 -39.11
C HIS A 368 22.49 15.81 -38.08
N GLY A 369 21.65 16.80 -38.36
CA GLY A 369 20.45 17.10 -37.56
C GLY A 369 19.58 18.14 -38.27
N GLU A 370 18.27 18.07 -38.10
CA GLU A 370 17.32 18.99 -38.72
C GLU A 370 16.62 19.82 -37.65
N GLY A 371 16.77 21.15 -37.73
CA GLY A 371 16.00 22.06 -36.89
C GLY A 371 14.57 22.25 -37.42
N LEU A 372 13.58 22.23 -36.52
CA LEU A 372 12.18 22.48 -36.85
C LEU A 372 11.59 23.63 -36.01
N VAL A 373 10.68 24.41 -36.58
CA VAL A 373 9.86 25.35 -35.79
C VAL A 373 8.88 24.51 -34.96
N PRO A 374 8.78 24.69 -33.63
CA PRO A 374 7.88 23.88 -32.80
C PRO A 374 6.41 24.03 -33.23
N PRO A 375 5.57 23.00 -33.01
CA PRO A 375 4.12 23.14 -33.12
C PRO A 375 3.60 24.10 -32.04
N GLY A 376 2.41 24.63 -32.24
CA GLY A 376 1.68 25.39 -31.24
C GLY A 376 0.38 24.69 -30.90
N ILE A 377 -0.25 25.08 -29.79
CA ILE A 377 -1.54 24.52 -29.38
C ILE A 377 -2.46 25.63 -28.87
N GLU A 378 -3.65 25.71 -29.43
CA GLU A 378 -4.76 26.55 -29.00
C GLU A 378 -6.03 25.70 -28.96
N VAL A 379 -6.88 25.87 -27.95
CA VAL A 379 -8.16 25.15 -27.83
C VAL A 379 -9.31 26.14 -27.73
N THR A 380 -10.45 25.81 -28.32
CA THR A 380 -11.67 26.63 -28.24
C THR A 380 -12.93 25.76 -28.29
N PRO A 381 -13.89 25.91 -27.36
CA PRO A 381 -13.83 26.78 -26.17
C PRO A 381 -12.79 26.29 -25.16
N ASP A 382 -12.42 27.15 -24.21
CA ASP A 382 -11.49 26.83 -23.11
C ASP A 382 -12.14 26.02 -21.98
N SER A 383 -13.47 25.89 -22.00
CA SER A 383 -14.27 25.10 -21.07
C SER A 383 -15.58 24.64 -21.72
N LEU A 384 -16.20 23.57 -21.19
CA LEU A 384 -17.49 23.06 -21.63
C LEU A 384 -18.44 22.86 -20.44
N ALA A 385 -19.69 23.27 -20.56
CA ALA A 385 -20.70 23.02 -19.54
C ALA A 385 -22.05 22.63 -20.15
N LEU A 386 -22.73 21.68 -19.51
CA LEU A 386 -24.05 21.17 -19.92
C LEU A 386 -24.93 20.88 -18.70
N THR A 387 -26.24 20.96 -18.89
CA THR A 387 -27.24 20.49 -17.93
C THR A 387 -28.12 19.48 -18.64
N LEU A 388 -28.20 18.27 -18.12
CA LEU A 388 -28.95 17.16 -18.70
C LEU A 388 -29.82 16.49 -17.63
N LEU A 389 -31.00 15.99 -18.01
CA LEU A 389 -31.74 15.06 -17.16
C LEU A 389 -31.00 13.72 -17.13
N SER A 390 -31.08 13.00 -16.00
CA SER A 390 -30.53 11.65 -15.90
C SER A 390 -31.07 10.77 -17.05
N GLY A 391 -30.19 10.01 -17.72
CA GLY A 391 -30.53 9.23 -18.92
C GLY A 391 -30.36 9.95 -20.27
N GLN A 392 -30.10 11.27 -20.28
CA GLN A 392 -29.89 12.01 -21.54
C GLN A 392 -28.42 12.11 -21.93
N SER A 393 -28.14 12.28 -23.22
CA SER A 393 -26.80 12.60 -23.72
C SER A 393 -26.82 13.78 -24.70
N ALA A 394 -25.71 14.49 -24.80
CA ALA A 394 -25.52 15.62 -25.71
C ALA A 394 -24.07 15.73 -26.18
N THR A 395 -23.83 16.33 -27.35
CA THR A 395 -22.48 16.54 -27.89
C THR A 395 -22.17 18.03 -28.06
N ARG A 396 -20.92 18.41 -27.75
CA ARG A 396 -20.32 19.72 -28.03
C ARG A 396 -19.09 19.54 -28.91
N THR A 397 -18.70 20.59 -29.62
CA THR A 397 -17.47 20.59 -30.42
C THR A 397 -16.38 21.37 -29.72
N LEU A 398 -15.23 20.73 -29.54
CA LEU A 398 -13.97 21.34 -29.11
C LEU A 398 -13.06 21.48 -30.32
N THR A 399 -12.55 22.67 -30.59
CA THR A 399 -11.64 22.93 -31.71
C THR A 399 -10.21 23.01 -31.22
N LEU A 400 -9.33 22.20 -31.80
CA LEU A 400 -7.89 22.25 -31.56
C LEU A 400 -7.21 22.91 -32.77
N ARG A 401 -6.40 23.95 -32.53
CA ARG A 401 -5.70 24.71 -33.56
C ARG A 401 -4.20 24.67 -33.33
N ASN A 402 -3.44 24.53 -34.41
CA ASN A 402 -1.97 24.55 -34.40
C ASN A 402 -1.46 25.86 -35.01
N PRO A 403 -1.19 26.92 -34.21
CA PRO A 403 -0.56 28.15 -34.71
C PRO A 403 0.95 28.01 -35.02
N GLY A 404 1.58 26.88 -34.68
CA GLY A 404 3.02 26.68 -34.84
C GLY A 404 3.44 26.24 -36.24
N GLY A 405 4.72 25.91 -36.38
CA GLY A 405 5.36 25.67 -37.68
C GLY A 405 5.61 24.20 -38.03
N SER A 406 5.32 23.26 -37.13
CA SER A 406 5.37 21.81 -37.36
C SER A 406 4.05 21.16 -36.99
N ASP A 407 3.86 19.89 -37.37
CA ASP A 407 2.67 19.12 -37.04
C ASP A 407 2.48 18.97 -35.52
N LEU A 408 1.29 19.33 -35.05
CA LEU A 408 0.84 19.08 -33.68
C LEU A 408 0.31 17.65 -33.63
N ILE A 409 1.02 16.78 -32.91
CA ILE A 409 0.58 15.41 -32.59
C ILE A 409 -0.08 15.48 -31.23
N TRP A 410 -1.30 14.98 -31.12
CA TRP A 410 -2.10 15.13 -29.92
C TRP A 410 -2.93 13.89 -29.59
N GLU A 411 -3.26 13.75 -28.32
CA GLU A 411 -4.18 12.77 -27.74
C GLU A 411 -5.06 13.48 -26.72
N ILE A 412 -6.34 13.13 -26.64
CA ILE A 412 -7.32 13.71 -25.71
C ILE A 412 -8.03 12.60 -24.95
N GLY A 413 -8.12 12.75 -23.63
CA GLY A 413 -8.86 11.83 -22.78
C GLY A 413 -9.56 12.57 -21.63
N PRO A 414 -10.72 12.05 -21.17
CA PRO A 414 -11.38 12.58 -19.98
C PRO A 414 -10.63 12.15 -18.71
N THR A 415 -10.47 13.04 -17.76
CA THR A 415 -9.94 12.75 -16.42
C THR A 415 -10.75 13.49 -15.37
N PHE A 416 -10.83 12.98 -14.14
CA PHE A 416 -11.36 13.79 -13.05
C PHE A 416 -10.43 14.99 -12.74
N PRO A 417 -10.93 16.08 -12.15
CA PRO A 417 -10.11 17.23 -11.80
C PRO A 417 -9.21 16.89 -10.62
N SER A 418 -7.89 16.96 -10.82
CA SER A 418 -6.92 17.00 -9.73
C SER A 418 -6.84 18.45 -9.22
N GLY A 419 -7.46 18.76 -8.07
CA GLY A 419 -7.26 19.96 -7.22
C GLY A 419 -7.10 21.36 -7.87
N ALA A 420 -8.02 22.27 -7.52
CA ALA A 420 -7.95 23.74 -7.64
C ALA A 420 -8.34 24.46 -8.96
N SER A 421 -9.18 23.89 -9.84
CA SER A 421 -9.73 24.63 -11.00
C SER A 421 -11.25 24.63 -11.08
N LEU A 422 -11.93 25.08 -10.01
CA LEU A 422 -13.34 25.49 -10.10
C LEU A 422 -13.55 26.98 -9.75
N ALA A 423 -12.51 27.71 -9.32
CA ALA A 423 -12.63 29.13 -9.01
C ALA A 423 -12.95 30.02 -10.24
N ASN A 424 -12.71 29.52 -11.46
CA ASN A 424 -12.93 30.28 -12.70
C ASN A 424 -14.22 29.90 -13.45
N ALA A 425 -14.99 28.91 -12.99
CA ALA A 425 -16.28 28.57 -13.58
C ALA A 425 -17.41 29.48 -13.04
N ARG A 426 -17.19 30.80 -13.04
CA ARG A 426 -18.25 31.77 -12.73
C ARG A 426 -18.91 32.18 -14.03
N VAL A 427 -20.05 31.56 -14.34
CA VAL A 427 -20.95 32.05 -15.39
C VAL A 427 -21.53 33.38 -14.94
N GLU A 428 -21.02 34.49 -15.49
CA GLU A 428 -21.83 35.72 -15.56
C GLU A 428 -23.01 35.43 -16.50
N SER A 429 -24.18 35.13 -15.92
CA SER A 429 -25.44 35.07 -16.63
C SER A 429 -25.88 36.49 -17.05
N ARG A 430 -25.17 37.09 -18.00
CA ARG A 430 -25.71 38.25 -18.71
C ARG A 430 -26.65 37.73 -19.80
N SER A 431 -27.94 37.79 -19.49
CA SER A 431 -29.01 37.64 -20.49
C SER A 431 -28.69 38.54 -21.71
N PRO A 432 -28.71 38.02 -22.95
CA PRO A 432 -28.44 38.84 -24.12
C PRO A 432 -29.58 39.84 -24.32
N VAL A 433 -29.31 41.12 -24.05
CA VAL A 433 -30.15 42.22 -24.53
C VAL A 433 -29.90 42.35 -26.03
N PHE A 434 -30.93 42.06 -26.82
CA PHE A 434 -30.95 42.36 -28.25
C PHE A 434 -30.74 43.86 -28.47
N SER A 435 -29.65 44.24 -29.13
CA SER A 435 -29.53 45.54 -29.80
C SER A 435 -28.99 45.33 -31.22
N SER A 436 -29.74 45.87 -32.18
CA SER A 436 -29.59 45.69 -33.62
C SER A 436 -28.33 46.38 -34.18
N PRO A 437 -27.87 46.03 -35.39
CA PRO A 437 -26.50 46.31 -35.83
C PRO A 437 -26.35 47.72 -36.41
N ARG A 438 -25.25 48.41 -36.09
CA ARG A 438 -24.78 49.58 -36.87
C ARG A 438 -23.25 49.61 -37.01
N ARG A 439 -22.85 49.46 -38.28
CA ARG A 439 -21.65 49.92 -39.02
C ARG A 439 -20.44 50.51 -38.25
N THR A 440 -19.30 49.85 -38.48
CA THR A 440 -17.99 50.37 -38.94
C THR A 440 -17.53 51.78 -38.53
N ALA A 441 -16.41 51.87 -37.79
CA ALA A 441 -15.18 52.60 -38.18
C ALA A 441 -14.08 52.58 -37.08
N VAL A 442 -12.93 51.98 -37.40
CA VAL A 442 -11.54 52.49 -37.32
C VAL A 442 -11.17 53.60 -36.29
N LYS A 443 -10.24 53.21 -35.39
CA LYS A 443 -8.99 53.87 -34.88
C LYS A 443 -9.04 55.16 -34.03
N VAL A 444 -8.26 55.12 -32.94
CA VAL A 444 -7.23 56.07 -32.44
C VAL A 444 -7.30 56.31 -30.91
N GLU A 445 -6.10 56.30 -30.33
CA GLU A 445 -5.65 56.56 -28.95
C GLU A 445 -6.26 57.79 -28.24
N GLY A 446 -6.19 57.81 -26.89
CA GLY A 446 -6.13 59.06 -26.14
C GLY A 446 -6.71 59.07 -24.73
N ALA A 447 -5.80 58.99 -23.75
CA ALA A 447 -5.82 59.46 -22.35
C ALA A 447 -7.01 60.25 -21.76
N GLY A 448 -7.25 60.01 -20.44
CA GLY A 448 -7.35 61.11 -19.47
C GLY A 448 -8.63 61.26 -18.63
N LEU A 449 -8.54 60.81 -17.37
CA LEU A 449 -8.92 61.50 -16.12
C LEU A 449 -10.24 62.30 -16.03
N THR A 450 -11.11 61.91 -15.09
CA THR A 450 -11.49 62.65 -13.84
C THR A 450 -12.93 62.34 -13.38
N SER A 451 -13.07 62.04 -12.08
CA SER A 451 -14.34 62.06 -11.32
C SER A 451 -14.77 63.52 -11.06
N PRO A 452 -16.05 63.82 -10.69
CA PRO A 452 -16.39 63.80 -9.25
C PRO A 452 -17.87 63.51 -8.87
N SER A 453 -18.00 63.29 -7.56
CA SER A 453 -19.15 63.13 -6.64
C SER A 453 -20.35 64.09 -6.75
N THR A 454 -21.54 63.68 -6.27
CA THR A 454 -22.29 64.37 -5.17
C THR A 454 -23.48 63.57 -4.59
N GLN A 455 -23.77 63.85 -3.30
CA GLN A 455 -24.77 63.27 -2.38
C GLN A 455 -26.22 63.80 -2.58
N ALA A 456 -27.24 63.11 -2.03
CA ALA A 456 -28.24 63.68 -1.07
C ALA A 456 -29.27 62.65 -0.56
N ARG A 457 -29.75 62.87 0.68
CA ARG A 457 -30.67 62.06 1.51
C ARG A 457 -32.11 62.64 1.60
N GLY A 458 -33.07 61.77 1.93
CA GLY A 458 -34.22 61.99 2.86
C GLY A 458 -35.62 62.08 2.22
N SER A 459 -36.76 61.77 2.85
CA SER A 459 -37.21 60.86 3.94
C SER A 459 -38.78 60.88 3.97
N LEU A 460 -39.39 59.89 4.67
CA LEU A 460 -40.73 59.87 5.34
C LEU A 460 -42.04 59.47 4.59
N GLY A 461 -42.74 58.45 5.14
CA GLY A 461 -44.20 58.47 5.43
C GLY A 461 -45.14 57.40 4.81
N ARG A 462 -45.57 56.40 5.61
CA ARG A 462 -46.65 55.36 5.41
C ARG A 462 -48.09 55.94 5.59
N PRO A 463 -49.27 55.24 5.35
CA PRO A 463 -49.58 53.81 5.56
C PRO A 463 -50.68 53.09 4.69
N SER A 464 -50.90 51.79 4.97
CA SER A 464 -52.12 50.94 4.92
C SER A 464 -52.36 49.89 3.78
N ARG A 465 -52.69 48.65 4.22
CA ARG A 465 -52.90 47.30 3.59
C ARG A 465 -54.41 46.92 3.79
N PRO A 466 -55.16 46.09 3.00
CA PRO A 466 -54.90 44.66 2.64
C PRO A 466 -55.52 44.17 1.28
N PRO A 467 -55.59 42.85 0.93
CA PRO A 467 -54.91 41.64 1.43
C PRO A 467 -54.05 40.90 0.37
N GLU A 468 -53.16 40.03 0.85
CA GLU A 468 -52.34 39.10 0.06
C GLU A 468 -53.05 37.73 -0.08
N SER A 469 -52.94 37.13 -1.26
CA SER A 469 -53.13 35.68 -1.46
C SER A 469 -51.76 35.01 -1.43
N GLU A 470 -51.57 34.12 -0.45
CA GLU A 470 -50.38 33.30 -0.23
C GLU A 470 -50.19 32.25 -1.33
N ILE A 471 -49.02 32.27 -1.98
CA ILE A 471 -48.43 31.09 -2.61
C ILE A 471 -47.06 30.89 -1.96
N PHE A 472 -46.87 29.67 -1.44
CA PHE A 472 -45.75 29.16 -0.66
C PHE A 472 -44.37 29.65 -1.13
N ARG A 473 -43.72 30.47 -0.29
CA ARG A 473 -42.26 30.55 -0.22
C ARG A 473 -41.79 29.71 0.97
N SER A 474 -41.44 28.45 0.72
CA SER A 474 -40.37 27.80 1.48
C SER A 474 -39.16 27.77 0.56
N ALA A 475 -38.18 28.63 0.86
CA ALA A 475 -36.87 28.52 0.25
C ALA A 475 -36.33 27.10 0.54
N PRO A 476 -35.84 26.34 -0.45
CA PRO A 476 -35.06 25.15 -0.15
C PRO A 476 -33.83 25.60 0.65
N ALA A 477 -33.50 24.85 1.69
CA ALA A 477 -32.27 25.05 2.45
C ALA A 477 -31.10 25.18 1.48
N ALA A 478 -30.23 26.16 1.72
CA ALA A 478 -29.00 26.31 0.95
C ALA A 478 -28.26 24.96 0.97
N PRO A 479 -27.90 24.38 -0.20
CA PRO A 479 -27.01 23.23 -0.21
C PRO A 479 -25.71 23.65 0.48
N GLN A 480 -25.26 22.84 1.44
CA GLN A 480 -23.95 23.03 2.04
C GLN A 480 -22.88 22.96 0.94
N PRO A 481 -21.81 23.76 1.01
CA PRO A 481 -20.72 23.66 0.06
C PRO A 481 -20.06 22.29 0.21
N LEU A 482 -20.29 21.39 -0.75
CA LEU A 482 -19.52 20.15 -0.89
C LEU A 482 -18.05 20.53 -1.07
N GLY A 483 -17.22 20.13 -0.11
CA GLY A 483 -15.78 20.28 -0.18
C GLY A 483 -15.25 19.62 -1.44
N THR A 484 -14.36 20.33 -2.13
CA THR A 484 -13.70 19.90 -3.36
C THR A 484 -12.79 18.69 -3.09
N SER A 485 -13.23 17.48 -3.46
CA SER A 485 -12.38 16.30 -3.45
C SER A 485 -11.69 16.10 -4.83
N PRO A 486 -10.37 15.81 -4.89
CA PRO A 486 -9.68 15.47 -6.14
C PRO A 486 -9.91 14.00 -6.52
N GLY A 487 -10.37 13.74 -7.75
CA GLY A 487 -10.67 12.38 -8.24
C GLY A 487 -12.17 12.09 -8.29
N ALA A 488 -12.53 10.84 -8.64
CA ALA A 488 -13.94 10.42 -8.59
C ALA A 488 -14.49 10.53 -7.15
N PRO A 489 -15.75 10.97 -6.95
CA PRO A 489 -16.41 10.93 -5.64
C PRO A 489 -16.30 9.54 -5.01
N LEU A 490 -16.12 9.47 -3.68
CA LEU A 490 -16.02 8.18 -2.98
C LEU A 490 -17.29 7.34 -3.15
N GLU A 491 -18.44 8.00 -3.30
CA GLU A 491 -19.73 7.39 -3.58
C GLU A 491 -19.73 6.62 -4.91
N ASP A 492 -19.24 7.26 -5.98
CA ASP A 492 -19.15 6.65 -7.30
C ASP A 492 -18.13 5.50 -7.28
N LEU A 493 -17.01 5.68 -6.57
CA LEU A 493 -15.99 4.62 -6.43
C LEU A 493 -16.53 3.39 -5.73
N LEU A 494 -17.25 3.57 -4.62
CA LEU A 494 -17.86 2.46 -3.89
C LEU A 494 -18.89 1.75 -4.76
N GLN A 495 -19.76 2.50 -5.44
CA GLN A 495 -20.76 1.92 -6.34
C GLN A 495 -20.13 1.12 -7.48
N HIS A 496 -19.08 1.64 -8.11
CA HIS A 496 -18.38 0.92 -9.18
C HIS A 496 -17.67 -0.31 -8.63
N LEU A 497 -17.08 -0.23 -7.44
CA LEU A 497 -16.43 -1.38 -6.82
C LEU A 497 -17.46 -2.46 -6.45
N ASP A 498 -18.62 -2.09 -5.89
CA ASP A 498 -19.73 -3.02 -5.61
C ASP A 498 -20.21 -3.77 -6.86
N GLN A 499 -20.13 -3.15 -8.04
CA GLN A 499 -20.53 -3.78 -9.30
C GLN A 499 -19.42 -4.61 -9.95
N ASN A 500 -18.15 -4.31 -9.68
CA ASN A 500 -17.02 -4.82 -10.45
C ASN A 500 -15.95 -5.55 -9.60
N HIS A 501 -16.14 -5.71 -8.29
CA HIS A 501 -15.17 -6.35 -7.40
C HIS A 501 -14.82 -7.78 -7.83
N ASP A 502 -15.74 -8.50 -8.46
CA ASP A 502 -15.52 -9.87 -8.96
C ASP A 502 -14.41 -9.94 -10.02
N ALA A 503 -14.23 -8.87 -10.82
CA ALA A 503 -13.15 -8.78 -11.79
C ALA A 503 -11.77 -8.65 -11.12
N VAL A 504 -11.73 -8.24 -9.85
CA VAL A 504 -10.51 -8.15 -9.04
C VAL A 504 -10.28 -9.47 -8.30
N SER A 505 -11.30 -9.96 -7.58
CA SER A 505 -11.17 -11.14 -6.72
C SER A 505 -10.88 -12.43 -7.49
N VAL A 506 -11.32 -12.54 -8.75
CA VAL A 506 -11.04 -13.72 -9.60
C VAL A 506 -9.58 -13.82 -10.04
N LEU A 507 -8.80 -12.73 -9.95
CA LEU A 507 -7.39 -12.70 -10.30
C LEU A 507 -6.46 -13.09 -9.16
N ILE A 508 -6.99 -13.25 -7.94
CA ILE A 508 -6.20 -13.65 -6.77
C ILE A 508 -5.86 -15.15 -6.91
N PRO A 509 -4.59 -15.53 -7.09
CA PRO A 509 -4.18 -16.93 -7.17
C PRO A 509 -4.45 -17.64 -5.84
N ASP A 510 -4.97 -18.87 -5.90
CA ASP A 510 -5.31 -19.70 -4.73
C ASP A 510 -6.13 -18.94 -3.67
N ARG A 511 -7.03 -18.06 -4.11
CA ARG A 511 -7.75 -17.10 -3.25
C ARG A 511 -8.26 -17.71 -1.93
N TYR A 512 -7.89 -17.05 -0.84
CA TYR A 512 -8.42 -17.31 0.48
C TYR A 512 -9.46 -16.26 0.86
N ASP A 513 -10.69 -16.70 1.09
CA ASP A 513 -11.82 -15.85 1.49
C ASP A 513 -11.80 -15.67 3.03
N PHE A 514 -10.90 -14.83 3.52
CA PHE A 514 -10.72 -14.59 4.95
C PHE A 514 -11.98 -14.05 5.65
N GLN A 515 -12.14 -14.42 6.92
CA GLN A 515 -13.27 -14.02 7.75
C GLN A 515 -13.02 -12.65 8.40
N GLU A 516 -14.08 -12.02 8.93
CA GLU A 516 -14.00 -10.72 9.66
C GLU A 516 -13.49 -9.53 8.84
N GLY A 517 -13.32 -8.35 9.46
CA GLY A 517 -12.88 -7.13 8.78
C GLY A 517 -14.01 -6.28 8.17
N GLU A 518 -15.29 -6.63 8.41
CA GLU A 518 -16.43 -5.79 8.02
C GLU A 518 -16.59 -4.57 8.94
N ASN A 519 -16.34 -4.75 10.24
CA ASN A 519 -16.45 -3.73 11.29
C ASN A 519 -15.26 -3.83 12.26
N GLY A 520 -15.05 -2.81 13.10
CA GLY A 520 -13.98 -2.79 14.10
C GLY A 520 -12.78 -1.94 13.67
N THR A 521 -11.59 -2.21 14.22
CA THR A 521 -10.34 -1.49 13.88
C THR A 521 -9.18 -2.42 13.52
N PHE A 522 -9.42 -3.74 13.58
CA PHE A 522 -8.47 -4.81 13.30
C PHE A 522 -9.24 -6.05 12.83
N ILE A 523 -8.52 -7.01 12.26
CA ILE A 523 -9.00 -8.37 11.98
C ILE A 523 -8.50 -9.26 13.13
N LEU A 524 -9.40 -10.00 13.78
CA LEU A 524 -9.09 -10.76 15.00
C LEU A 524 -8.31 -12.03 14.66
N ASP A 525 -8.87 -12.86 13.80
CA ASP A 525 -8.29 -14.15 13.34
C ASP A 525 -8.15 -14.17 11.80
N GLY A 526 -9.14 -13.63 11.09
CA GLY A 526 -9.20 -13.81 9.63
C GLY A 526 -9.53 -15.24 9.19
N GLY A 527 -9.77 -16.16 10.15
CA GLY A 527 -9.83 -17.61 9.98
C GLY A 527 -8.44 -18.22 9.74
N ASP A 528 -8.26 -19.54 9.85
CA ASP A 528 -7.00 -20.29 9.66
C ASP A 528 -5.72 -19.53 10.14
N ASP A 529 -5.82 -18.75 11.23
CA ASP A 529 -4.73 -17.96 11.82
C ASP A 529 -4.06 -16.96 10.86
N MET A 530 -4.85 -16.34 9.97
CA MET A 530 -4.31 -15.32 9.05
C MET A 530 -3.89 -14.03 9.78
N TYR A 531 -4.48 -13.76 10.95
CA TYR A 531 -4.21 -12.60 11.78
C TYR A 531 -4.41 -12.93 13.24
N ASP A 532 -3.80 -12.11 14.11
CA ASP A 532 -3.81 -12.32 15.56
C ASP A 532 -4.05 -10.95 16.25
N LEU A 533 -5.13 -10.27 15.87
CA LEU A 533 -5.35 -8.82 16.06
C LEU A 533 -4.55 -7.94 15.07
N GLY A 534 -4.65 -8.24 13.78
CA GLY A 534 -3.91 -7.60 12.70
C GLY A 534 -4.65 -6.52 11.91
N ASN A 535 -4.00 -5.99 10.87
CA ASN A 535 -4.58 -5.00 9.93
C ASN A 535 -5.03 -3.67 10.60
N LEU A 536 -4.29 -3.18 11.60
CA LEU A 536 -4.53 -1.90 12.24
C LEU A 536 -4.02 -0.76 11.34
N LEU A 537 -4.90 0.19 10.98
CA LEU A 537 -4.60 1.24 10.01
C LEU A 537 -4.35 2.58 10.68
N PHE A 538 -3.17 3.17 10.47
CA PHE A 538 -2.72 4.41 11.08
C PHE A 538 -2.27 5.44 10.04
N THR A 539 -2.20 6.70 10.49
CA THR A 539 -1.52 7.79 9.79
C THR A 539 -0.68 8.61 10.78
N ASN A 540 0.06 9.60 10.29
CA ASN A 540 0.71 10.60 11.14
C ASN A 540 -0.25 11.39 12.04
N LEU A 541 -1.55 11.40 11.75
CA LEU A 541 -2.55 12.11 12.54
C LEU A 541 -3.18 11.22 13.64
N GLY A 542 -2.86 9.92 13.66
CA GLY A 542 -3.30 8.95 14.67
C GLY A 542 -3.89 7.68 14.08
N GLY A 543 -4.54 6.89 14.95
CA GLY A 543 -5.25 5.66 14.61
C GLY A 543 -5.53 4.79 15.83
N PRO A 544 -6.07 3.57 15.66
CA PRO A 544 -6.40 2.96 14.36
C PRO A 544 -7.67 3.55 13.71
N LEU A 545 -7.81 3.40 12.40
CA LEU A 545 -9.02 3.75 11.62
C LEU A 545 -10.13 2.73 11.88
N GLU A 546 -11.37 3.19 12.07
CA GLU A 546 -12.55 2.31 12.14
C GLU A 546 -12.94 1.80 10.75
N TYR A 547 -13.38 0.55 10.66
CA TYR A 547 -13.93 -0.04 9.46
C TYR A 547 -15.39 0.38 9.29
N SER A 548 -15.75 0.83 8.08
CA SER A 548 -17.01 1.51 7.81
C SER A 548 -18.09 0.65 7.17
N ALA A 549 -17.83 -0.64 6.93
CA ALA A 549 -18.77 -1.61 6.35
C ALA A 549 -19.50 -1.10 5.08
N GLY A 550 -18.76 -0.53 4.14
CA GLY A 550 -19.32 0.00 2.89
C GLY A 550 -20.11 1.29 3.05
N GLN A 551 -19.89 2.05 4.13
CA GLN A 551 -20.48 3.39 4.30
C GLN A 551 -19.40 4.48 4.15
N ILE A 552 -19.75 5.59 3.52
CA ILE A 552 -18.85 6.76 3.46
C ILE A 552 -18.86 7.47 4.82
N GLN A 553 -17.71 7.54 5.47
CA GLN A 553 -17.52 8.18 6.77
C GLN A 553 -16.46 9.28 6.70
N THR A 554 -16.38 10.09 7.76
CA THR A 554 -15.30 11.06 7.98
C THR A 554 -14.43 10.58 9.14
N ALA A 555 -13.10 10.72 9.03
CA ALA A 555 -12.19 10.37 10.12
C ALA A 555 -11.16 11.48 10.35
N PRO A 556 -11.00 11.98 11.60
CA PRO A 556 -10.01 13.01 11.92
C PRO A 556 -8.57 12.62 11.57
N ILE A 557 -8.26 11.32 11.64
CA ILE A 557 -6.93 10.80 11.30
C ILE A 557 -6.64 10.88 9.79
N LEU A 558 -7.62 11.20 8.95
CA LEU A 558 -7.43 11.44 7.51
C LEU A 558 -7.39 12.95 7.18
N GLY A 559 -7.49 13.82 8.20
CA GLY A 559 -7.50 15.27 8.05
C GLY A 559 -8.85 15.92 8.34
N GLY A 560 -8.88 17.27 8.35
CA GLY A 560 -10.07 18.06 8.72
C GLY A 560 -11.28 17.86 7.80
N SER A 561 -11.02 17.50 6.54
CA SER A 561 -12.02 17.13 5.53
C SER A 561 -11.85 15.69 5.03
N GLY A 562 -11.09 14.85 5.75
CA GLY A 562 -10.82 13.47 5.38
C GLY A 562 -12.07 12.61 5.38
N ARG A 563 -12.36 11.96 4.25
CA ARG A 563 -13.50 11.07 4.02
C ARG A 563 -12.99 9.71 3.55
N TYR A 564 -13.69 8.63 3.86
CA TYR A 564 -13.28 7.30 3.45
C TYR A 564 -14.43 6.30 3.43
N PHE A 565 -14.18 5.15 2.84
CA PHE A 565 -14.90 3.92 3.15
C PHE A 565 -13.92 2.76 3.28
N THR A 566 -14.22 1.81 4.16
CA THR A 566 -13.73 0.44 4.02
C THR A 566 -14.87 -0.49 3.61
N VAL A 567 -14.56 -1.50 2.81
CA VAL A 567 -15.55 -2.50 2.39
C VAL A 567 -14.84 -3.83 2.19
N LYS A 568 -15.55 -4.92 2.48
CA LYS A 568 -15.05 -6.27 2.31
C LYS A 568 -15.92 -7.02 1.30
N TYR A 569 -15.27 -7.71 0.38
CA TYR A 569 -15.83 -8.68 -0.55
C TYR A 569 -15.14 -10.03 -0.34
N PRO A 570 -15.65 -11.15 -0.91
CA PRO A 570 -14.96 -12.43 -0.84
C PRO A 570 -13.50 -12.33 -1.30
N GLY A 571 -12.56 -12.55 -0.37
CA GLY A 571 -11.11 -12.54 -0.59
C GLY A 571 -10.48 -11.14 -0.75
N LEU A 572 -11.23 -10.06 -0.46
CA LEU A 572 -10.78 -8.70 -0.68
C LEU A 572 -11.26 -7.76 0.42
N PHE A 573 -10.33 -7.02 1.04
CA PHE A 573 -10.65 -5.86 1.89
C PHE A 573 -10.09 -4.60 1.24
N VAL A 574 -10.91 -3.55 1.14
CA VAL A 574 -10.54 -2.30 0.48
C VAL A 574 -10.77 -1.12 1.41
N LEU A 575 -9.82 -0.20 1.43
CA LEU A 575 -9.97 1.18 1.91
C LEU A 575 -9.78 2.14 0.74
N ALA A 576 -10.68 3.10 0.58
CA ALA A 576 -10.46 4.28 -0.24
C ALA A 576 -10.64 5.54 0.61
N ALA A 577 -9.64 6.41 0.64
CA ALA A 577 -9.59 7.56 1.54
C ALA A 577 -9.16 8.85 0.84
N ASP A 578 -9.94 9.91 1.02
CA ASP A 578 -9.56 11.30 0.79
C ASP A 578 -8.69 11.81 1.95
N LEU A 579 -7.53 12.35 1.62
CA LEU A 579 -6.49 12.77 2.56
C LEU A 579 -6.34 14.29 2.60
N GLU A 580 -6.23 14.84 3.80
CA GLU A 580 -5.85 16.22 4.06
C GLU A 580 -4.78 16.30 5.17
N GLY A 581 -3.56 16.72 4.82
CA GLY A 581 -2.47 16.89 5.79
C GLY A 581 -1.83 15.58 6.27
N VAL A 582 -2.17 14.45 5.65
CA VAL A 582 -1.54 13.15 5.91
C VAL A 582 -0.18 13.08 5.23
N THR A 583 0.85 12.63 5.95
CA THR A 583 2.23 12.50 5.45
C THR A 583 2.67 11.04 5.31
N ASP A 584 2.02 10.14 6.02
CA ASP A 584 2.31 8.71 6.03
C ASP A 584 1.04 7.91 6.39
N PHE A 585 0.99 6.70 5.87
CA PHE A 585 -0.03 5.70 6.12
C PHE A 585 0.68 4.40 6.53
N THR A 586 0.33 3.87 7.70
CA THR A 586 1.01 2.73 8.31
C THR A 586 0.01 1.63 8.66
N ILE A 587 0.35 0.39 8.34
CA ILE A 587 -0.38 -0.81 8.73
C ILE A 587 0.46 -1.56 9.76
N THR A 588 -0.17 -1.98 10.86
CA THR A 588 0.46 -2.75 11.95
C THR A 588 -0.47 -3.84 12.48
N GLY A 589 0.04 -4.63 13.44
CA GLY A 589 -0.70 -5.69 14.13
C GLY A 589 0.01 -7.04 13.99
N ASN A 590 -0.59 -8.12 14.49
CA ASN A 590 -0.02 -9.47 14.33
C ASN A 590 -0.67 -10.19 13.13
N LEU A 591 0.15 -10.82 12.30
CA LEU A 591 -0.15 -11.50 11.03
C LEU A 591 -0.41 -13.00 11.19
N GLY A 592 -0.44 -13.53 12.42
CA GLY A 592 -0.82 -14.92 12.72
C GLY A 592 0.16 -16.00 12.24
N ALA A 593 1.28 -15.61 11.61
CA ALA A 593 2.20 -16.57 10.99
C ALA A 593 3.13 -17.34 11.96
N ASP A 594 2.99 -17.18 13.29
CA ASP A 594 3.75 -17.89 14.33
C ASP A 594 5.29 -17.96 14.20
N GLY A 595 5.88 -17.03 13.46
CA GLY A 595 7.30 -16.90 13.17
C GLY A 595 7.74 -17.70 11.95
N GLU A 596 6.80 -18.32 11.23
CA GLU A 596 7.00 -19.12 10.04
C GLU A 596 6.84 -18.31 8.75
N GLY A 597 7.35 -18.86 7.65
CA GLY A 597 7.24 -18.26 6.32
C GLY A 597 8.34 -17.25 5.98
N SER A 598 8.00 -16.31 5.11
CA SER A 598 8.93 -15.37 4.49
C SER A 598 8.24 -14.05 4.17
N VAL A 599 9.01 -12.96 4.20
CA VAL A 599 8.52 -11.60 3.94
C VAL A 599 9.30 -10.95 2.82
N ASP A 600 8.59 -10.33 1.88
CA ASP A 600 9.17 -9.46 0.88
C ASP A 600 8.25 -8.27 0.57
N GLY A 601 8.66 -7.44 -0.39
CA GLY A 601 7.83 -6.35 -0.87
C GLY A 601 8.28 -5.83 -2.23
N ALA A 602 7.41 -5.05 -2.88
CA ALA A 602 7.64 -4.51 -4.21
C ALA A 602 7.06 -3.10 -4.37
N VAL A 603 7.51 -2.38 -5.40
CA VAL A 603 6.90 -1.12 -5.84
C VAL A 603 6.47 -1.28 -7.30
N LEU A 604 5.16 -1.34 -7.50
CA LEU A 604 4.50 -1.49 -8.79
C LEU A 604 4.21 -0.12 -9.39
N VAL A 605 4.18 -0.03 -10.73
CA VAL A 605 3.85 1.20 -11.45
C VAL A 605 2.91 0.87 -12.60
N THR A 606 1.83 1.64 -12.73
CA THR A 606 0.90 1.54 -13.86
C THR A 606 0.32 2.91 -14.21
N GLU A 607 -0.21 3.08 -15.42
CA GLU A 607 -0.91 4.30 -15.84
C GLU A 607 -2.38 3.97 -16.14
N VAL A 608 -3.30 4.59 -15.40
CA VAL A 608 -4.75 4.43 -15.55
C VAL A 608 -5.39 5.80 -15.70
N ALA A 609 -6.24 5.96 -16.71
CA ALA A 609 -6.91 7.23 -17.00
C ALA A 609 -5.95 8.44 -17.11
N GLY A 610 -4.75 8.22 -17.65
CA GLY A 610 -3.71 9.25 -17.80
C GLY A 610 -3.08 9.71 -16.48
N THR A 611 -3.26 8.96 -15.39
CA THR A 611 -2.57 9.16 -14.11
C THR A 611 -1.66 7.96 -13.85
N THR A 612 -0.38 8.23 -13.59
CA THR A 612 0.56 7.19 -13.14
C THR A 612 0.32 6.91 -11.66
N TYR A 613 0.11 5.66 -11.31
CA TYR A 613 -0.06 5.17 -9.94
C TYR A 613 1.15 4.34 -9.53
N ARG A 614 1.53 4.45 -8.24
CA ARG A 614 2.44 3.52 -7.58
C ARG A 614 1.68 2.62 -6.62
N GLY A 615 1.97 1.33 -6.65
CA GLY A 615 1.48 0.34 -5.70
C GLY A 615 2.63 -0.15 -4.82
N PHE A 616 2.49 -0.03 -3.51
CA PHE A 616 3.47 -0.47 -2.52
C PHE A 616 2.98 -1.78 -1.91
N VAL A 617 3.75 -2.84 -2.11
CA VAL A 617 3.38 -4.21 -1.78
C VAL A 617 4.24 -4.70 -0.61
N LYS A 618 3.61 -5.25 0.44
CA LYS A 618 4.26 -6.10 1.44
C LYS A 618 3.55 -7.46 1.45
N ARG A 619 4.31 -8.55 1.50
CA ARG A 619 3.75 -9.91 1.48
C ARG A 619 4.36 -10.76 2.58
N VAL A 620 3.53 -11.56 3.24
CA VAL A 620 3.92 -12.69 4.08
C VAL A 620 3.36 -13.95 3.45
N TYR A 621 4.24 -14.92 3.23
CA TYR A 621 3.92 -16.15 2.47
C TYR A 621 4.78 -17.32 2.95
N ASN A 622 4.44 -18.53 2.48
CA ASN A 622 5.10 -19.79 2.83
C ASN A 622 5.08 -20.11 4.35
N ALA A 623 4.11 -19.53 5.07
CA ALA A 623 3.71 -19.97 6.41
C ALA A 623 2.71 -21.14 6.28
N GLY A 624 2.39 -21.80 7.41
CA GLY A 624 1.27 -22.75 7.47
C GLY A 624 -0.07 -22.09 7.15
N ASP A 625 -0.16 -20.79 7.46
CA ASP A 625 -1.38 -19.99 7.41
C ASP A 625 -1.55 -19.29 6.06
N PRO A 626 -2.75 -18.79 5.74
CA PRO A 626 -2.98 -18.02 4.52
C PRO A 626 -1.99 -16.85 4.37
N SER A 627 -1.58 -16.59 3.12
CA SER A 627 -0.68 -15.47 2.84
C SER A 627 -1.35 -14.12 3.10
N VAL A 628 -0.59 -13.15 3.62
CA VAL A 628 -1.06 -11.79 3.84
C VAL A 628 -0.40 -10.84 2.85
N ASN A 629 -1.18 -10.19 2.00
CA ASN A 629 -0.66 -9.30 0.96
C ASN A 629 -1.31 -7.91 1.10
N HIS A 630 -0.49 -6.92 1.47
CA HIS A 630 -0.90 -5.52 1.59
C HIS A 630 -0.48 -4.74 0.35
N LEU A 631 -1.43 -4.10 -0.33
CA LEU A 631 -1.18 -3.24 -1.49
C LEU A 631 -1.72 -1.83 -1.25
N VAL A 632 -0.83 -0.86 -1.06
CA VAL A 632 -1.17 0.56 -0.90
C VAL A 632 -0.93 1.29 -2.22
N ILE A 633 -1.96 1.93 -2.79
CA ILE A 633 -1.92 2.57 -4.10
C ILE A 633 -2.16 4.07 -3.97
N VAL A 634 -1.26 4.86 -4.55
CA VAL A 634 -1.35 6.33 -4.62
C VAL A 634 -0.92 6.83 -5.99
N ALA A 635 -1.35 8.04 -6.36
CA ALA A 635 -0.82 8.69 -7.56
C ALA A 635 0.69 8.94 -7.40
N ASP A 636 1.46 8.78 -8.47
CA ASP A 636 2.90 9.00 -8.44
C ASP A 636 3.22 10.46 -8.07
N GLY A 637 4.24 10.65 -7.24
CA GLY A 637 4.57 11.94 -6.65
C GLY A 637 6.00 11.97 -6.08
N PRO A 638 6.61 13.16 -5.99
CA PRO A 638 7.96 13.29 -5.46
C PRO A 638 7.98 12.98 -3.96
N GLY A 639 9.00 12.24 -3.51
CA GLY A 639 9.24 11.96 -2.09
C GLY A 639 8.48 10.78 -1.50
N LEU A 640 7.72 10.03 -2.33
CA LEU A 640 7.12 8.76 -1.90
C LEU A 640 8.20 7.77 -1.47
N ALA A 641 8.01 7.16 -0.31
CA ALA A 641 8.92 6.15 0.23
C ALA A 641 8.13 4.98 0.83
N HIS A 642 8.77 3.81 0.84
CA HIS A 642 8.20 2.53 1.23
C HIS A 642 9.11 1.85 2.23
N GLU A 643 8.57 1.51 3.40
CA GLU A 643 9.29 0.86 4.48
C GLU A 643 8.41 -0.25 5.06
N PHE A 644 8.98 -1.42 5.33
CA PHE A 644 8.26 -2.53 5.93
C PHE A 644 9.15 -3.41 6.79
N SER A 645 8.57 -4.10 7.78
CA SER A 645 9.28 -5.11 8.58
C SER A 645 9.50 -6.39 7.77
N LEU A 646 10.55 -7.13 8.12
CA LEU A 646 10.77 -8.52 7.66
C LEU A 646 10.19 -9.56 8.63
N SER A 647 9.39 -9.11 9.61
CA SER A 647 8.74 -10.01 10.55
C SER A 647 7.50 -10.60 9.90
N THR A 648 7.39 -11.92 10.02
CA THR A 648 6.23 -12.70 9.55
C THR A 648 5.02 -12.50 10.44
N ASP A 649 5.24 -12.17 11.73
CA ASP A 649 4.15 -12.00 12.71
C ASP A 649 3.87 -10.52 12.97
N SER A 650 4.87 -9.75 13.36
CA SER A 650 4.69 -8.33 13.70
C SER A 650 4.67 -7.47 12.45
N ASP A 651 3.47 -7.07 12.03
CA ASP A 651 3.29 -6.24 10.86
C ASP A 651 3.81 -4.82 11.07
N PHE A 652 4.48 -4.34 10.03
CA PHE A 652 4.79 -2.94 9.84
C PHE A 652 4.90 -2.72 8.33
N HIS A 653 3.99 -1.94 7.76
CA HIS A 653 4.03 -1.50 6.37
C HIS A 653 3.70 -0.02 6.32
N ASN A 654 4.69 0.81 5.97
CA ASN A 654 4.59 2.25 5.97
C ASN A 654 4.85 2.83 4.57
N VAL A 655 3.90 3.63 4.09
CA VAL A 655 4.06 4.46 2.90
C VAL A 655 4.10 5.92 3.33
N SER A 656 5.22 6.59 3.13
CA SER A 656 5.45 7.97 3.53
C SER A 656 5.70 8.90 2.33
N GLY A 657 5.75 10.21 2.57
CA GLY A 657 5.84 11.23 1.51
C GLY A 657 4.49 11.66 0.95
N LEU A 658 3.40 11.35 1.65
CA LEU A 658 2.02 11.56 1.20
C LEU A 658 1.54 13.01 1.25
N SER A 659 2.42 13.98 1.55
CA SER A 659 2.04 15.40 1.72
C SER A 659 1.34 16.03 0.51
N GLN A 660 1.57 15.51 -0.70
CA GLN A 660 0.91 15.93 -1.93
C GLN A 660 -0.20 14.95 -2.37
N THR A 661 -0.30 13.80 -1.70
CA THR A 661 -1.31 12.78 -1.97
C THR A 661 -2.64 13.21 -1.37
N ARG A 662 -3.70 13.13 -2.17
CA ARG A 662 -5.06 13.48 -1.76
C ARG A 662 -6.04 12.32 -1.78
N ARG A 663 -5.67 11.21 -2.44
CA ARG A 663 -6.43 9.97 -2.48
C ARG A 663 -5.46 8.81 -2.28
N LEU A 664 -5.81 7.93 -1.36
CA LEU A 664 -5.11 6.67 -1.11
C LEU A 664 -6.09 5.53 -1.24
N TYR A 665 -5.65 4.45 -1.88
CA TYR A 665 -6.34 3.18 -1.88
C TYR A 665 -5.48 2.16 -1.14
N TYR A 666 -6.10 1.30 -0.37
CA TYR A 666 -5.46 0.16 0.25
C TYR A 666 -6.29 -1.08 -0.05
N VAL A 667 -5.61 -2.12 -0.53
CA VAL A 667 -6.20 -3.40 -0.93
C VAL A 667 -5.47 -4.50 -0.17
N LEU A 668 -6.23 -5.31 0.55
CA LEU A 668 -5.76 -6.50 1.25
C LEU A 668 -6.38 -7.74 0.60
N TYR A 669 -5.52 -8.71 0.27
CA TYR A 669 -5.91 -9.97 -0.32
C TYR A 669 -5.01 -11.11 0.17
N ALA A 670 -5.54 -12.33 0.08
CA ALA A 670 -4.90 -13.53 0.60
C ALA A 670 -5.02 -14.69 -0.37
N GLY A 671 -3.99 -15.54 -0.39
CA GLY A 671 -4.03 -16.85 -1.01
C GLY A 671 -3.78 -17.96 0.01
N ALA A 672 -4.47 -19.08 -0.16
CA ALA A 672 -4.57 -20.17 0.80
C ALA A 672 -3.24 -20.89 1.01
N GLY A 673 -3.02 -21.42 2.22
CA GLY A 673 -1.83 -22.21 2.58
C GLY A 673 -0.52 -21.48 2.29
N GLY A 674 -0.45 -20.19 2.59
CA GLY A 674 0.75 -19.38 2.42
C GLY A 674 1.17 -19.16 0.97
N SER A 675 0.28 -19.29 -0.02
CA SER A 675 0.65 -19.18 -1.44
C SER A 675 1.39 -17.86 -1.78
N TYR A 676 2.46 -17.93 -2.56
CA TYR A 676 3.20 -16.73 -2.97
C TYR A 676 2.55 -16.01 -4.16
N ILE A 677 2.09 -14.77 -3.94
CA ILE A 677 1.54 -13.90 -4.98
C ILE A 677 2.60 -12.89 -5.44
N GLY A 678 3.34 -13.27 -6.49
CA GLY A 678 4.45 -12.48 -7.04
C GLY A 678 4.04 -11.15 -7.69
N ASP A 679 5.04 -10.37 -8.14
CA ASP A 679 4.86 -9.00 -8.64
C ASP A 679 3.95 -8.91 -9.88
N GLY A 680 4.01 -9.92 -10.77
CA GLY A 680 3.15 -10.00 -11.95
C GLY A 680 1.66 -10.08 -11.59
N PRO A 681 1.23 -11.13 -10.85
CA PRO A 681 -0.14 -11.22 -10.34
C PRO A 681 -0.56 -10.02 -9.49
N ALA A 682 0.31 -9.48 -8.63
CA ALA A 682 0.01 -8.29 -7.84
C ALA A 682 -0.25 -7.04 -8.71
N LEU A 683 0.49 -6.88 -9.81
CA LEU A 683 0.25 -5.82 -10.80
C LEU A 683 -1.06 -6.02 -11.58
N GLU A 684 -1.42 -7.26 -11.89
CA GLU A 684 -2.70 -7.57 -12.52
C GLU A 684 -3.88 -7.24 -11.59
N ILE A 685 -3.79 -7.62 -10.31
CA ILE A 685 -4.77 -7.24 -9.27
C ILE A 685 -4.86 -5.71 -9.14
N MET A 686 -3.71 -5.02 -9.07
CA MET A 686 -3.67 -3.55 -9.02
C MET A 686 -4.37 -2.90 -10.22
N ASN A 687 -4.09 -3.40 -11.44
CA ASN A 687 -4.70 -2.90 -12.67
C ASN A 687 -6.21 -3.15 -12.70
N ALA A 688 -6.64 -4.37 -12.35
CA ALA A 688 -8.05 -4.71 -12.30
C ALA A 688 -8.79 -3.88 -11.25
N PHE A 689 -8.18 -3.65 -10.08
CA PHE A 689 -8.74 -2.79 -9.04
C PHE A 689 -8.92 -1.35 -9.54
N LEU A 690 -7.87 -0.73 -10.09
CA LEU A 690 -7.96 0.64 -10.62
C LEU A 690 -8.94 0.77 -11.80
N GLN A 691 -9.14 -0.30 -12.57
CA GLN A 691 -10.16 -0.37 -13.62
C GLN A 691 -11.58 -0.53 -13.06
N ALA A 692 -11.75 -1.36 -12.03
CA ALA A 692 -13.01 -1.59 -11.33
C ALA A 692 -13.54 -0.30 -10.66
N LEU A 693 -12.63 0.60 -10.26
CA LEU A 693 -12.96 1.92 -9.74
C LEU A 693 -13.46 2.92 -10.81
N ASP A 694 -13.29 2.62 -12.09
CA ASP A 694 -13.68 3.48 -13.21
C ASP A 694 -13.15 4.92 -13.09
N LEU A 695 -11.83 5.06 -12.95
CA LEU A 695 -11.16 6.33 -12.65
C LEU A 695 -11.18 7.40 -13.76
N ALA A 696 -11.92 7.16 -14.85
CA ALA A 696 -12.21 8.13 -15.89
C ALA A 696 -13.73 8.40 -15.93
N PRO A 697 -14.17 9.66 -16.12
CA PRO A 697 -15.59 9.96 -16.15
C PRO A 697 -16.24 9.37 -17.40
N ARG A 698 -16.96 8.25 -17.27
CA ARG A 698 -17.73 7.61 -18.37
C ARG A 698 -18.80 8.52 -18.97
N TRP A 699 -19.29 9.47 -18.19
CA TRP A 699 -20.22 10.50 -18.67
C TRP A 699 -19.59 11.47 -19.66
N LEU A 700 -18.27 11.44 -19.88
CA LEU A 700 -17.55 12.32 -20.79
C LEU A 700 -16.69 11.51 -21.77
N SER A 701 -16.84 11.74 -23.06
CA SER A 701 -15.98 11.14 -24.08
C SER A 701 -15.64 12.13 -25.19
N ALA A 702 -14.52 11.92 -25.87
CA ALA A 702 -14.04 12.77 -26.95
C ALA A 702 -13.64 11.94 -28.17
N THR A 703 -14.09 12.36 -29.35
CA THR A 703 -13.83 11.66 -30.63
C THR A 703 -13.49 12.65 -31.74
N PRO A 704 -12.39 12.47 -32.50
CA PRO A 704 -11.38 11.41 -32.31
C PRO A 704 -10.57 11.63 -31.01
N GLY A 705 -10.07 10.53 -30.43
CA GLY A 705 -9.26 10.56 -29.20
C GLY A 705 -7.79 10.94 -29.43
N SER A 706 -7.33 10.98 -30.68
CA SER A 706 -5.98 11.41 -31.04
C SER A 706 -5.94 11.85 -32.50
N GLY A 707 -4.85 12.53 -32.89
CA GLY A 707 -4.64 12.90 -34.27
C GLY A 707 -3.43 13.77 -34.52
N THR A 708 -3.38 14.31 -35.73
CA THR A 708 -2.35 15.25 -36.18
C THR A 708 -3.01 16.48 -36.77
N VAL A 709 -2.57 17.68 -36.34
CA VAL A 709 -2.99 18.96 -36.92
C VAL A 709 -1.78 19.59 -37.60
N PRO A 710 -1.77 19.70 -38.95
CA PRO A 710 -0.69 20.37 -39.66
C PRO A 710 -0.48 21.82 -39.21
N ALA A 711 0.71 22.36 -39.46
CA ALA A 711 1.03 23.77 -39.18
C ALA A 711 -0.03 24.73 -39.77
N GLY A 712 -0.56 25.64 -38.94
CA GLY A 712 -1.62 26.58 -39.30
C GLY A 712 -3.04 25.98 -39.38
N GLY A 713 -3.19 24.66 -39.25
CA GLY A 713 -4.45 23.94 -39.35
C GLY A 713 -5.28 23.93 -38.07
N SER A 714 -6.48 23.36 -38.18
CA SER A 714 -7.39 23.11 -37.05
C SER A 714 -8.16 21.81 -37.25
N THR A 715 -8.58 21.17 -36.16
CA THR A 715 -9.46 20.01 -36.16
C THR A 715 -10.58 20.17 -35.14
N GLY A 716 -11.76 19.60 -35.43
CA GLY A 716 -12.89 19.55 -34.53
C GLY A 716 -12.95 18.20 -33.83
N ILE A 717 -13.13 18.22 -32.51
CA ILE A 717 -13.26 17.07 -31.62
C ILE A 717 -14.69 17.09 -31.08
N SER A 718 -15.44 16.01 -31.31
CA SER A 718 -16.78 15.82 -30.78
C SER A 718 -16.69 15.31 -29.35
N VAL A 719 -17.15 16.12 -28.40
CA VAL A 719 -17.18 15.82 -26.96
C VAL A 719 -18.61 15.43 -26.58
N ARG A 720 -18.84 14.17 -26.21
CA ARG A 720 -20.15 13.67 -25.76
C ARG A 720 -20.20 13.68 -24.23
N PHE A 721 -21.30 14.25 -23.73
CA PHE A 721 -21.76 14.23 -22.35
C PHE A 721 -22.91 13.22 -22.25
N ASP A 722 -22.88 12.34 -21.26
CA ASP A 722 -23.87 11.28 -21.07
C ASP A 722 -24.27 11.19 -19.59
N ALA A 723 -25.49 11.61 -19.28
CA ALA A 723 -26.04 11.59 -17.93
C ALA A 723 -26.74 10.27 -17.58
N THR A 724 -26.59 9.23 -18.39
CA THR A 724 -27.16 7.91 -18.11
C THR A 724 -26.56 7.30 -16.85
N GLY A 725 -27.42 6.94 -15.89
CA GLY A 725 -27.01 6.34 -14.61
C GLY A 725 -26.37 7.32 -13.62
N LEU A 726 -26.20 8.60 -13.98
CA LEU A 726 -25.68 9.59 -13.06
C LEU A 726 -26.73 9.99 -12.03
N LEU A 727 -26.28 10.05 -10.77
CA LEU A 727 -27.02 10.70 -9.70
C LEU A 727 -27.14 12.20 -9.94
N GLY A 728 -28.22 12.79 -9.43
CA GLY A 728 -28.44 14.23 -9.47
C GLY A 728 -27.30 15.00 -8.80
N GLY A 729 -26.75 16.01 -9.49
CA GLY A 729 -25.62 16.77 -8.98
C GLY A 729 -24.74 17.38 -10.06
N ASP A 730 -23.69 18.06 -9.62
CA ASP A 730 -22.66 18.63 -10.48
C ASP A 730 -21.49 17.63 -10.61
N HIS A 731 -21.24 17.19 -11.84
CA HIS A 731 -20.17 16.27 -12.22
C HIS A 731 -19.08 17.05 -12.95
N ALA A 732 -17.91 17.17 -12.35
CA ALA A 732 -16.79 17.92 -12.92
C ALA A 732 -15.71 16.97 -13.46
N ALA A 733 -15.15 17.30 -14.62
CA ALA A 733 -14.04 16.58 -15.24
C ALA A 733 -13.16 17.54 -16.06
N ASN A 734 -12.03 17.07 -16.55
CA ASN A 734 -11.24 17.75 -17.56
C ASN A 734 -11.12 16.87 -18.79
N LEU A 735 -11.09 17.48 -19.98
CA LEU A 735 -10.44 16.84 -21.13
C LEU A 735 -8.97 17.24 -21.12
N VAL A 736 -8.08 16.26 -21.01
CA VAL A 736 -6.64 16.47 -21.01
C VAL A 736 -6.10 16.20 -22.40
N VAL A 737 -5.60 17.24 -23.06
CA VAL A 737 -4.95 17.16 -24.37
C VAL A 737 -3.44 17.06 -24.16
N ARG A 738 -2.90 15.87 -24.38
CA ARG A 738 -1.46 15.59 -24.44
C ARG A 738 -0.95 15.93 -25.84
N HIS A 739 0.25 16.49 -25.95
CA HIS A 739 0.77 16.99 -27.22
C HIS A 739 2.30 17.02 -27.31
N ASN A 740 2.82 17.17 -28.53
CA ASN A 740 4.27 17.27 -28.81
C ASN A 740 4.85 18.71 -28.77
N VAL A 741 4.13 19.71 -28.24
CA VAL A 741 4.67 21.08 -28.06
C VAL A 741 5.77 21.09 -26.99
N PRO A 742 7.02 21.47 -27.33
CA PRO A 742 8.13 21.41 -26.38
C PRO A 742 7.97 22.32 -25.17
N GLY A 743 8.29 21.78 -23.99
CA GLY A 743 8.31 22.54 -22.73
C GLY A 743 6.94 22.99 -22.23
N GLN A 744 5.83 22.58 -22.87
CA GLN A 744 4.48 22.88 -22.43
C GLN A 744 3.83 21.63 -21.78
N PRO A 745 3.17 21.79 -20.62
CA PRO A 745 2.42 20.71 -19.99
C PRO A 745 1.13 20.39 -20.79
N PRO A 746 0.50 19.21 -20.57
CA PRO A 746 -0.78 18.89 -21.18
C PRO A 746 -1.84 19.96 -20.92
N LEU A 747 -2.60 20.31 -21.96
CA LEU A 747 -3.66 21.31 -21.88
C LEU A 747 -4.91 20.69 -21.26
N ARG A 748 -5.49 21.34 -20.24
CA ARG A 748 -6.69 20.87 -19.55
C ARG A 748 -7.87 21.75 -19.92
N VAL A 749 -8.93 21.16 -20.46
CA VAL A 749 -10.20 21.84 -20.75
C VAL A 749 -11.21 21.44 -19.68
N PRO A 750 -11.55 22.33 -18.74
CA PRO A 750 -12.55 22.03 -17.71
C PRO A 750 -13.91 21.74 -18.33
N THR A 751 -14.56 20.72 -17.80
CA THR A 751 -15.89 20.27 -18.21
C THR A 751 -16.80 20.12 -16.99
N LEU A 752 -18.03 20.59 -17.11
CA LEU A 752 -19.05 20.49 -16.05
C LEU A 752 -20.34 19.93 -16.63
N LEU A 753 -20.81 18.81 -16.08
CA LEU A 753 -22.13 18.26 -16.34
C LEU A 753 -22.99 18.42 -15.09
N ARG A 754 -24.05 19.21 -15.18
CA ARG A 754 -25.09 19.22 -14.16
C ARG A 754 -26.15 18.18 -14.52
N ALA A 755 -26.14 17.05 -13.82
CA ALA A 755 -27.16 16.02 -13.94
C ALA A 755 -28.35 16.41 -13.06
N ILE A 756 -29.55 16.44 -13.63
CA ILE A 756 -30.79 16.57 -12.88
C ILE A 756 -31.27 15.14 -12.60
N GLY A 757 -31.17 14.72 -11.33
CA GLY A 757 -31.64 13.41 -10.88
C GLY A 757 -33.17 13.34 -10.88
N VAL A 758 -33.70 12.13 -10.88
CA VAL A 758 -35.14 11.85 -10.82
C VAL A 758 -35.37 10.79 -9.74
N PRO A 759 -36.11 11.08 -8.64
CA PRO A 759 -36.43 10.05 -7.65
C PRO A 759 -37.45 9.06 -8.23
N GLN A 760 -37.34 7.77 -7.89
CA GLN A 760 -38.26 6.75 -8.41
C GLN A 760 -38.64 5.74 -7.32
N LEU A 761 -39.93 5.66 -7.00
CA LEU A 761 -40.54 4.84 -5.97
C LEU A 761 -40.82 3.43 -6.50
N GLN A 762 -40.30 2.42 -5.82
CA GLN A 762 -40.68 1.02 -6.01
C GLN A 762 -41.17 0.43 -4.69
N VAL A 763 -42.19 -0.43 -4.75
CA VAL A 763 -42.74 -1.13 -3.58
C VAL A 763 -42.83 -2.63 -3.84
N SER A 764 -42.49 -3.45 -2.84
CA SER A 764 -42.62 -4.90 -2.92
C SER A 764 -42.86 -5.53 -1.54
N PRO A 765 -43.87 -6.40 -1.35
CA PRO A 765 -44.88 -6.80 -2.33
C PRO A 765 -45.94 -5.69 -2.57
N GLY A 766 -46.63 -5.75 -3.70
CA GLY A 766 -47.72 -4.80 -4.04
C GLY A 766 -49.04 -5.02 -3.29
N THR A 767 -49.11 -6.06 -2.45
CA THR A 767 -50.27 -6.43 -1.62
C THR A 767 -49.80 -7.08 -0.32
N LEU A 768 -50.50 -6.82 0.80
CA LEU A 768 -50.26 -7.51 2.07
C LEU A 768 -51.51 -8.27 2.52
N SER A 769 -51.33 -9.53 2.93
CA SER A 769 -52.43 -10.38 3.40
C SER A 769 -52.10 -10.97 4.76
N PHE A 770 -52.92 -10.65 5.75
CA PHE A 770 -52.76 -11.05 7.14
C PHE A 770 -53.50 -12.37 7.44
N GLY A 771 -54.17 -12.97 6.46
CA GLY A 771 -54.94 -14.20 6.65
C GLY A 771 -55.94 -14.10 7.81
N GLN A 772 -56.17 -15.23 8.49
CA GLN A 772 -57.04 -15.29 9.66
C GLN A 772 -56.29 -14.87 10.93
N VAL A 773 -56.87 -13.93 11.66
CA VAL A 773 -56.39 -13.42 12.96
C VAL A 773 -57.53 -13.55 13.96
N PHE A 774 -57.27 -14.07 15.16
CA PHE A 774 -58.33 -14.15 16.17
C PHE A 774 -58.76 -12.74 16.62
N ALA A 775 -60.05 -12.54 16.86
CA ALA A 775 -60.58 -11.28 17.38
C ALA A 775 -59.89 -10.92 18.71
N GLY A 776 -59.36 -9.70 18.81
CA GLY A 776 -58.51 -9.23 19.91
C GLY A 776 -57.01 -9.55 19.74
N GLY A 777 -56.65 -10.35 18.75
CA GLY A 777 -55.27 -10.60 18.33
C GLY A 777 -54.75 -9.56 17.32
N SER A 778 -53.46 -9.64 17.05
CA SER A 778 -52.79 -8.80 16.06
C SER A 778 -51.88 -9.64 15.16
N ARG A 779 -51.71 -9.23 13.91
CA ARG A 779 -50.70 -9.79 13.01
C ARG A 779 -49.96 -8.67 12.30
N THR A 780 -48.64 -8.82 12.18
CA THR A 780 -47.76 -7.90 11.45
C THR A 780 -47.32 -8.53 10.13
N ASP A 781 -47.13 -7.68 9.13
CA ASP A 781 -46.49 -8.02 7.86
C ASP A 781 -45.70 -6.80 7.37
N THR A 782 -44.77 -6.98 6.44
CA THR A 782 -43.89 -5.91 5.97
C THR A 782 -43.88 -5.79 4.46
N LEU A 783 -43.78 -4.56 3.95
CA LEU A 783 -43.40 -4.29 2.58
C LEU A 783 -42.11 -3.47 2.53
N VAL A 784 -41.34 -3.62 1.47
CA VAL A 784 -40.13 -2.84 1.23
C VAL A 784 -40.45 -1.71 0.27
N VAL A 785 -40.10 -0.49 0.68
CA VAL A 785 -40.09 0.69 -0.17
C VAL A 785 -38.65 0.94 -0.61
N SER A 786 -38.43 1.05 -1.91
CA SER A 786 -37.11 1.25 -2.51
C SER A 786 -37.10 2.50 -3.37
N ASN A 787 -35.98 3.21 -3.38
CA ASN A 787 -35.72 4.27 -4.35
C ASN A 787 -34.83 3.72 -5.46
N VAL A 788 -35.38 3.46 -6.63
CA VAL A 788 -34.62 2.99 -7.81
C VAL A 788 -34.22 4.13 -8.74
N GLY A 789 -34.50 5.37 -8.35
CA GLY A 789 -34.19 6.58 -9.10
C GLY A 789 -32.77 7.09 -8.84
N THR A 790 -32.47 8.26 -9.40
CA THR A 790 -31.16 8.92 -9.36
C THR A 790 -31.13 10.18 -8.49
N ASP A 791 -32.22 10.51 -7.80
CA ASP A 791 -32.28 11.54 -6.77
C ASP A 791 -32.90 11.00 -5.48
N THR A 792 -32.77 11.73 -4.38
CA THR A 792 -33.36 11.37 -3.09
C THR A 792 -34.89 11.33 -3.20
N LEU A 793 -35.48 10.17 -2.93
CA LEU A 793 -36.91 9.99 -2.85
C LEU A 793 -37.40 10.41 -1.46
N ARG A 794 -38.25 11.43 -1.41
CA ARG A 794 -38.91 11.87 -0.18
C ARG A 794 -40.31 11.30 -0.10
N VAL A 795 -40.47 10.28 0.73
CA VAL A 795 -41.79 9.74 1.08
C VAL A 795 -42.44 10.68 2.10
N SER A 796 -43.27 11.58 1.57
CA SER A 796 -43.92 12.68 2.30
C SER A 796 -45.04 12.22 3.24
N GLY A 797 -45.58 11.01 3.04
CA GLY A 797 -46.52 10.40 3.98
C GLY A 797 -46.95 9.00 3.58
N LEU A 798 -47.17 8.17 4.60
CA LEU A 798 -47.82 6.86 4.49
C LEU A 798 -49.12 6.89 5.28
N GLY A 799 -50.20 6.38 4.69
CA GLY A 799 -51.52 6.38 5.32
C GLY A 799 -52.34 5.16 4.96
N VAL A 800 -53.08 4.63 5.93
CA VAL A 800 -54.08 3.58 5.72
C VAL A 800 -55.47 4.18 5.82
N ASP A 801 -56.42 3.62 5.07
CA ASP A 801 -57.81 4.09 5.03
C ASP A 801 -58.72 3.46 6.10
N ARG A 802 -58.19 2.51 6.87
CA ARG A 802 -58.92 1.78 7.92
C ARG A 802 -58.13 1.75 9.23
N ALA A 803 -58.84 1.98 10.32
CA ALA A 803 -58.26 2.10 11.67
C ALA A 803 -57.76 0.77 12.24
N GLU A 804 -58.23 -0.35 11.68
CA GLU A 804 -57.78 -1.69 12.04
C GLU A 804 -56.37 -2.01 11.54
N PHE A 805 -55.84 -1.22 10.60
CA PHE A 805 -54.45 -1.26 10.18
C PHE A 805 -53.68 -0.09 10.81
N THR A 806 -52.45 -0.35 11.23
CA THR A 806 -51.49 0.68 11.67
C THR A 806 -50.16 0.49 10.97
N LEU A 807 -49.34 1.54 10.88
CA LEU A 807 -48.11 1.56 10.08
C LEU A 807 -46.94 2.15 10.87
N ASP A 808 -45.75 1.62 10.64
CA ASP A 808 -44.47 2.14 11.15
C ASP A 808 -43.38 1.92 10.07
N PRO A 809 -42.71 2.98 9.57
CA PRO A 809 -42.81 4.42 9.88
C PRO A 809 -43.92 5.17 9.10
N SER A 810 -44.17 6.44 9.46
CA SER A 810 -45.15 7.32 8.80
C SER A 810 -44.60 8.26 7.71
N GLY A 811 -43.27 8.33 7.55
CA GLY A 811 -42.59 9.10 6.52
C GLY A 811 -41.07 9.00 6.63
N PHE A 812 -40.35 9.14 5.52
CA PHE A 812 -38.89 9.01 5.46
C PHE A 812 -38.33 9.49 4.11
N SER A 813 -37.01 9.62 4.03
CA SER A 813 -36.28 9.84 2.77
C SER A 813 -35.39 8.65 2.47
N LEU A 814 -35.29 8.29 1.20
CA LEU A 814 -34.40 7.25 0.69
C LEU A 814 -33.41 7.88 -0.30
N ALA A 815 -32.11 7.74 -0.02
CA ALA A 815 -31.10 8.01 -1.04
C ALA A 815 -31.32 7.08 -2.26
N PRO A 816 -30.82 7.43 -3.46
CA PRO A 816 -30.77 6.52 -4.60
C PRO A 816 -30.27 5.12 -4.22
N GLY A 817 -30.96 4.07 -4.64
CA GLY A 817 -30.67 2.66 -4.32
C GLY A 817 -31.09 2.20 -2.92
N ALA A 818 -31.34 3.12 -1.98
CA ALA A 818 -31.71 2.76 -0.61
C ALA A 818 -33.12 2.13 -0.56
N SER A 819 -33.30 1.23 0.40
CA SER A 819 -34.57 0.57 0.67
C SER A 819 -34.90 0.63 2.15
N ARG A 820 -36.19 0.63 2.49
CA ARG A 820 -36.67 0.62 3.86
C ARG A 820 -37.91 -0.25 4.02
N PRO A 821 -37.93 -1.16 5.01
CA PRO A 821 -39.15 -1.88 5.35
C PRO A 821 -40.15 -0.94 6.01
N VAL A 822 -41.42 -1.11 5.63
CA VAL A 822 -42.60 -0.51 6.22
C VAL A 822 -43.43 -1.63 6.82
N THR A 823 -43.56 -1.63 8.13
CA THR A 823 -44.34 -2.63 8.87
C THR A 823 -45.79 -2.17 8.94
N VAL A 824 -46.71 -3.06 8.57
CA VAL A 824 -48.15 -2.87 8.70
C VAL A 824 -48.67 -3.88 9.71
N THR A 825 -49.47 -3.41 10.68
CA THR A 825 -50.07 -4.24 11.73
C THR A 825 -51.58 -4.23 11.59
N PHE A 826 -52.20 -5.40 11.47
CA PHE A 826 -53.65 -5.58 11.56
C PHE A 826 -54.05 -5.98 12.98
N SER A 827 -55.09 -5.33 13.53
CA SER A 827 -55.74 -5.74 14.77
C SER A 827 -57.22 -5.35 14.76
N SER A 828 -58.10 -6.28 15.12
CA SER A 828 -59.53 -5.98 15.31
C SER A 828 -60.14 -6.80 16.44
N ALA A 829 -61.01 -6.17 17.22
CA ALA A 829 -61.82 -6.82 18.26
C ALA A 829 -63.12 -7.42 17.71
N SER A 830 -63.48 -7.12 16.46
CA SER A 830 -64.73 -7.58 15.82
C SER A 830 -64.43 -8.59 14.73
N ILE A 831 -65.19 -9.68 14.71
CA ILE A 831 -65.12 -10.71 13.66
C ILE A 831 -65.57 -10.11 12.33
N GLY A 832 -64.85 -10.41 11.23
CA GLY A 832 -65.19 -9.93 9.89
C GLY A 832 -64.02 -9.91 8.93
N VAL A 833 -64.31 -9.62 7.66
CA VAL A 833 -63.29 -9.42 6.60
C VAL A 833 -63.00 -7.93 6.48
N TYR A 834 -61.71 -7.58 6.44
CA TYR A 834 -61.18 -6.23 6.39
C TYR A 834 -60.29 -6.07 5.15
N ASP A 835 -60.87 -5.51 4.10
CA ASP A 835 -60.12 -4.98 2.95
C ASP A 835 -59.84 -3.50 3.19
N GLY A 836 -58.59 -3.10 3.01
CA GLY A 836 -58.10 -1.73 3.14
C GLY A 836 -57.02 -1.38 2.12
N ARG A 837 -56.54 -0.15 2.16
CA ARG A 837 -55.53 0.39 1.26
C ARG A 837 -54.48 1.18 2.04
N LEU A 838 -53.22 0.85 1.83
CA LEU A 838 -52.08 1.69 2.19
C LEU A 838 -51.75 2.60 1.00
N THR A 839 -51.68 3.90 1.26
CA THR A 839 -51.31 4.95 0.31
C THR A 839 -49.95 5.53 0.68
N ILE A 840 -49.03 5.55 -0.28
CA ILE A 840 -47.66 6.04 -0.13
C ILE A 840 -47.50 7.25 -1.05
N ARG A 841 -47.21 8.43 -0.50
CA ARG A 841 -47.01 9.67 -1.25
C ARG A 841 -45.54 10.04 -1.30
N SER A 842 -45.02 10.34 -2.48
CA SER A 842 -43.63 10.70 -2.72
C SER A 842 -43.48 11.92 -3.63
N ASP A 843 -42.25 12.35 -3.83
CA ASP A 843 -41.84 13.31 -4.86
C ASP A 843 -41.36 12.64 -6.16
N ASP A 844 -41.65 11.34 -6.33
CA ASP A 844 -41.52 10.66 -7.62
C ASP A 844 -42.43 11.37 -8.65
N PRO A 845 -41.88 11.93 -9.74
CA PRO A 845 -42.68 12.66 -10.72
C PRO A 845 -43.55 11.77 -11.60
N ASP A 846 -43.20 10.49 -11.75
CA ASP A 846 -43.95 9.51 -12.55
C ASP A 846 -45.03 8.83 -11.68
N ASP A 847 -44.69 8.47 -10.44
CA ASP A 847 -45.57 7.80 -9.47
C ASP A 847 -45.67 8.57 -8.12
N PRO A 848 -46.27 9.78 -8.08
CA PRO A 848 -46.33 10.61 -6.86
C PRO A 848 -47.20 10.01 -5.74
N GLU A 849 -48.06 9.04 -6.07
CA GLU A 849 -48.85 8.28 -5.11
C GLU A 849 -48.99 6.81 -5.54
N VAL A 850 -48.43 5.90 -4.74
CA VAL A 850 -48.54 4.44 -4.94
C VAL A 850 -49.49 3.84 -3.91
N SER A 851 -50.14 2.72 -4.27
CA SER A 851 -51.15 2.09 -3.43
C SER A 851 -50.99 0.59 -3.33
N VAL A 852 -51.07 0.10 -2.09
CA VAL A 852 -50.89 -1.31 -1.73
C VAL A 852 -52.18 -1.80 -1.10
N ALA A 853 -52.74 -2.89 -1.62
CA ALA A 853 -53.97 -3.48 -1.08
C ALA A 853 -53.65 -4.27 0.21
N LEU A 854 -54.52 -4.13 1.21
CA LEU A 854 -54.45 -4.81 2.49
C LEU A 854 -55.66 -5.74 2.66
N HIS A 855 -55.44 -6.96 3.11
CA HIS A 855 -56.52 -7.94 3.34
C HIS A 855 -56.32 -8.71 4.65
N ALA A 856 -57.35 -8.79 5.48
CA ALA A 856 -57.34 -9.57 6.72
C ALA A 856 -58.73 -10.15 7.05
N GLU A 857 -58.77 -11.27 7.76
CA GLU A 857 -60.01 -11.85 8.30
C GLU A 857 -59.88 -12.03 9.82
N ALA A 858 -60.75 -11.38 10.59
CA ALA A 858 -60.84 -11.58 12.03
C ALA A 858 -61.86 -12.69 12.34
N VAL A 859 -61.44 -13.76 13.03
CA VAL A 859 -62.28 -14.93 13.39
C VAL A 859 -62.37 -15.12 14.91
N ALA A 860 -63.39 -15.83 15.41
CA ALA A 860 -63.54 -16.10 16.85
C ALA A 860 -62.45 -17.07 17.36
N PRO A 861 -61.84 -16.89 18.55
CA PRO A 861 -60.88 -17.86 19.09
C PRO A 861 -61.53 -19.21 19.48
N PRO A 862 -60.75 -20.32 19.50
CA PRO A 862 -61.20 -21.58 20.11
C PRO A 862 -61.29 -21.46 21.64
N HIS A 863 -62.15 -22.27 22.28
CA HIS A 863 -62.33 -22.26 23.74
C HIS A 863 -62.46 -23.69 24.28
N ALA A 864 -61.37 -24.21 24.85
CA ALA A 864 -61.29 -25.55 25.38
C ALA A 864 -62.02 -25.68 26.73
N THR A 865 -62.77 -26.76 26.89
CA THR A 865 -63.48 -27.12 28.13
C THR A 865 -63.25 -28.60 28.42
N LEU A 866 -63.03 -28.94 29.70
CA LEU A 866 -62.80 -30.30 30.16
C LEU A 866 -63.92 -30.74 31.10
N SER A 867 -64.44 -31.95 30.89
CA SER A 867 -65.45 -32.54 31.76
C SER A 867 -65.22 -34.04 31.97
N PRO A 868 -65.09 -34.53 33.23
CA PRO A 868 -64.97 -33.74 34.47
C PRO A 868 -63.64 -32.96 34.53
N ALA A 869 -63.58 -31.92 35.38
CA ALA A 869 -62.37 -31.08 35.53
C ALA A 869 -61.20 -31.80 36.22
N SER A 870 -61.46 -32.95 36.86
CA SER A 870 -60.45 -33.83 37.46
C SER A 870 -60.91 -35.29 37.41
N LEU A 871 -59.96 -36.22 37.42
CA LEU A 871 -60.20 -37.66 37.51
C LEU A 871 -59.48 -38.20 38.75
N THR A 872 -60.15 -39.03 39.53
CA THR A 872 -59.58 -39.68 40.72
C THR A 872 -59.97 -41.16 40.75
N ALA A 873 -59.04 -42.03 41.13
CA ALA A 873 -59.27 -43.47 41.24
C ALA A 873 -58.57 -44.04 42.47
N SER A 874 -59.07 -45.16 43.00
CA SER A 874 -58.39 -45.98 44.01
C SER A 874 -58.41 -47.42 43.51
N LEU A 875 -57.23 -48.02 43.33
CA LEU A 875 -57.06 -49.35 42.74
C LEU A 875 -56.20 -50.21 43.65
N ALA A 876 -56.53 -51.49 43.79
CA ALA A 876 -55.63 -52.45 44.42
C ALA A 876 -54.46 -52.79 43.48
N THR A 877 -53.36 -53.28 44.03
CA THR A 877 -52.16 -53.65 43.26
C THR A 877 -52.49 -54.64 42.14
N GLY A 878 -52.25 -54.24 40.89
CA GLY A 878 -52.51 -55.07 39.70
C GLY A 878 -53.87 -54.86 39.04
N GLU A 879 -54.75 -54.03 39.62
CA GLU A 879 -56.02 -53.64 38.99
C GLU A 879 -55.83 -52.48 38.01
N HIS A 880 -56.67 -52.42 36.96
CA HIS A 880 -56.71 -51.33 35.99
C HIS A 880 -58.12 -50.76 35.90
N MET A 881 -58.22 -49.44 35.70
CA MET A 881 -59.48 -48.72 35.48
C MET A 881 -59.27 -47.68 34.38
N THR A 882 -60.26 -47.53 33.51
CA THR A 882 -60.33 -46.46 32.51
C THR A 882 -61.40 -45.46 32.92
N GLN A 883 -61.04 -44.19 32.99
CA GLN A 883 -62.00 -43.08 33.09
C GLN A 883 -61.90 -42.24 31.83
N PHE A 884 -63.01 -41.63 31.42
CA PHE A 884 -63.06 -40.79 30.23
C PHE A 884 -63.02 -39.33 30.62
N LEU A 885 -62.20 -38.55 29.90
CA LEU A 885 -62.17 -37.10 29.94
C LEU A 885 -62.72 -36.57 28.62
N GLN A 886 -63.77 -35.75 28.67
CA GLN A 886 -64.31 -35.11 27.48
C GLN A 886 -63.64 -33.75 27.28
N LEU A 887 -62.95 -33.58 26.15
CA LEU A 887 -62.47 -32.29 25.66
C LEU A 887 -63.50 -31.70 24.69
N GLY A 888 -64.11 -30.58 25.07
CA GLY A 888 -65.05 -29.84 24.22
C GLY A 888 -64.44 -28.52 23.76
N ASN A 889 -64.68 -28.14 22.50
CA ASN A 889 -64.41 -26.80 22.00
C ASN A 889 -65.72 -26.01 21.93
N THR A 890 -65.89 -25.05 22.84
CA THR A 890 -67.05 -24.14 22.88
C THR A 890 -66.76 -22.79 22.20
N GLY A 891 -65.58 -22.64 21.60
CA GLY A 891 -65.18 -21.47 20.85
C GLY A 891 -65.67 -21.51 19.40
N GLY A 892 -65.32 -20.47 18.63
CA GLY A 892 -65.82 -20.29 17.27
C GLY A 892 -64.89 -20.74 16.14
N SER A 893 -63.68 -21.22 16.46
CA SER A 893 -62.70 -21.80 15.51
C SER A 893 -62.21 -23.15 15.98
N ASP A 894 -61.54 -23.91 15.12
CA ASP A 894 -60.98 -25.24 15.44
C ASP A 894 -60.01 -25.18 16.63
N LEU A 895 -60.21 -26.09 17.58
CA LEU A 895 -59.29 -26.30 18.70
C LEU A 895 -58.28 -27.38 18.31
N VAL A 896 -57.05 -26.97 18.03
CA VAL A 896 -55.90 -27.88 17.90
C VAL A 896 -55.32 -28.10 19.30
N PHE A 897 -55.22 -29.36 19.73
CA PHE A 897 -54.79 -29.70 21.09
C PHE A 897 -53.69 -30.78 21.10
N GLN A 898 -52.83 -30.71 22.12
CA GLN A 898 -51.88 -31.76 22.50
C GLN A 898 -52.07 -32.03 24.00
N VAL A 899 -51.88 -33.28 24.44
CA VAL A 899 -52.02 -33.69 25.84
C VAL A 899 -50.68 -34.23 26.33
N ASP A 900 -50.14 -33.59 27.35
CA ASP A 900 -48.92 -34.02 28.05
C ASP A 900 -49.25 -34.48 29.48
N LEU A 901 -48.43 -35.38 30.04
CA LEU A 901 -48.60 -35.91 31.40
C LEU A 901 -47.54 -35.32 32.32
N ASP A 902 -47.96 -34.68 33.42
CA ASP A 902 -47.08 -34.14 34.44
C ASP A 902 -47.36 -34.82 35.79
N ALA A 903 -46.32 -35.26 36.50
CA ALA A 903 -46.42 -36.03 37.73
C ALA A 903 -46.37 -35.10 38.96
N GLY A 904 -47.53 -34.82 39.56
CA GLY A 904 -47.59 -34.06 40.82
C GLY A 904 -46.90 -34.80 41.98
N ALA A 905 -46.02 -34.10 42.72
CA ALA A 905 -45.28 -34.66 43.85
C ALA A 905 -46.22 -35.20 44.96
N ALA A 906 -45.93 -36.41 45.46
CA ALA A 906 -46.71 -37.05 46.52
C ALA A 906 -46.51 -36.34 47.88
N ALA A 907 -47.58 -35.79 48.45
CA ALA A 907 -47.56 -35.17 49.78
C ALA A 907 -47.54 -36.23 50.90
N ALA A 908 -46.45 -36.28 51.67
CA ALA A 908 -46.37 -37.01 52.94
C ALA A 908 -47.08 -36.23 54.07
N ALA A 909 -47.90 -36.93 54.85
CA ALA A 909 -48.74 -36.36 55.91
C ALA A 909 -47.98 -36.07 57.22
N ALA A 910 -48.27 -34.94 57.88
CA ALA A 910 -48.63 -34.86 59.32
C ALA A 910 -48.85 -33.42 59.86
N ALA A 911 -49.95 -33.27 60.61
CA ALA A 911 -50.25 -32.38 61.76
C ALA A 911 -50.30 -30.83 61.61
N GLY A 912 -51.49 -30.25 61.91
CA GLY A 912 -51.75 -28.79 62.04
C GLY A 912 -51.76 -28.29 63.50
N PRO A 913 -52.59 -27.30 63.92
CA PRO A 913 -53.33 -26.26 63.19
C PRO A 913 -53.12 -24.81 63.75
N GLU A 914 -53.83 -23.85 63.15
CA GLU A 914 -54.16 -22.47 63.62
C GLU A 914 -53.03 -21.39 63.61
N ALA A 915 -53.25 -20.12 63.25
CA ALA A 915 -54.45 -19.33 62.95
C ALA A 915 -54.09 -18.11 62.07
N ALA A 916 -55.05 -17.61 61.28
CA ALA A 916 -54.96 -16.34 60.53
C ALA A 916 -55.04 -15.11 61.47
N PRO A 917 -54.56 -13.91 61.07
CA PRO A 917 -55.45 -12.93 60.40
C PRO A 917 -54.68 -11.97 59.43
N PRO A 918 -55.21 -10.78 59.04
CA PRO A 918 -55.85 -10.46 57.76
C PRO A 918 -55.05 -9.45 56.88
N PRO A 919 -55.53 -9.06 55.68
CA PRO A 919 -54.75 -8.32 54.68
C PRO A 919 -55.00 -6.81 54.66
N SER A 920 -54.04 -6.06 54.09
CA SER A 920 -54.13 -4.77 53.34
C SER A 920 -53.01 -3.78 53.76
N PRO A 921 -52.65 -2.76 52.96
CA PRO A 921 -52.67 -2.60 51.51
C PRO A 921 -51.30 -2.12 50.96
N VAL A 922 -51.10 -2.27 49.65
CA VAL A 922 -49.97 -1.69 48.92
C VAL A 922 -50.20 -0.19 48.72
N THR A 923 -49.35 0.65 49.30
CA THR A 923 -49.24 2.08 48.96
C THR A 923 -48.10 2.32 47.98
N ARG A 924 -48.50 2.88 46.84
CA ARG A 924 -47.73 3.60 45.81
C ARG A 924 -46.67 4.52 46.41
N VAL A 925 -45.45 4.51 45.86
CA VAL A 925 -44.46 5.58 46.03
C VAL A 925 -44.13 6.17 44.66
N GLU A 926 -44.47 7.45 44.50
CA GLU A 926 -44.08 8.31 43.39
C GLU A 926 -42.59 8.71 43.50
N PRO A 927 -41.92 9.11 42.39
CA PRO A 927 -40.54 9.56 42.42
C PRO A 927 -40.42 11.08 42.55
N ALA A 928 -39.46 11.56 43.36
CA ALA A 928 -38.66 12.80 43.22
C ALA A 928 -38.04 13.22 44.59
N PRO A 929 -37.05 14.14 44.69
CA PRO A 929 -36.20 14.78 43.66
C PRO A 929 -34.69 14.82 43.99
N SER A 930 -33.95 15.45 43.07
CA SER A 930 -32.53 15.81 42.99
C SER A 930 -31.83 16.50 44.18
N ARG A 931 -30.50 16.25 44.24
CA ARG A 931 -29.34 17.08 44.68
C ARG A 931 -29.14 17.40 46.18
N ALA A 932 -27.98 17.00 46.71
CA ALA A 932 -27.20 17.77 47.70
C ALA A 932 -25.68 17.45 47.62
N ARG A 933 -24.86 18.46 47.92
CA ARG A 933 -23.38 18.45 47.92
C ARG A 933 -22.80 17.93 49.25
N GLY A 934 -21.72 17.14 49.17
CA GLY A 934 -20.47 17.22 49.95
C GLY A 934 -20.45 16.82 51.44
N ALA A 935 -19.67 15.78 51.77
CA ALA A 935 -18.87 15.66 53.00
C ALA A 935 -17.71 14.67 52.80
N ARG A 936 -16.53 14.96 53.39
CA ARG A 936 -15.26 14.24 53.28
C ARG A 936 -15.06 13.34 54.52
N GLY A 937 -14.72 12.06 54.34
CA GLY A 937 -14.37 11.09 55.40
C GLY A 937 -12.85 10.79 55.47
N PRO A 938 -12.33 10.20 56.58
CA PRO A 938 -10.95 10.38 57.05
C PRO A 938 -9.93 9.26 56.69
N ASP A 939 -10.06 8.61 55.54
CA ASP A 939 -9.34 7.36 55.25
C ASP A 939 -8.56 7.31 53.91
N GLY A 940 -8.45 8.44 53.20
CA GLY A 940 -7.34 8.68 52.26
C GLY A 940 -7.18 7.69 51.10
N ARG A 941 -8.23 6.98 50.68
CA ARG A 941 -8.26 6.20 49.43
C ARG A 941 -9.25 6.86 48.46
N ASP A 942 -8.84 7.00 47.20
CA ASP A 942 -9.72 7.46 46.12
C ASP A 942 -10.85 6.46 45.91
N GLN A 943 -12.02 6.73 46.49
CA GLN A 943 -13.25 6.12 46.04
C GLN A 943 -13.65 6.81 44.73
N ARG A 944 -13.52 6.09 43.61
CA ARG A 944 -14.21 6.47 42.37
C ARG A 944 -15.70 6.59 42.70
N PRO A 945 -16.40 7.64 42.25
CA PRO A 945 -17.85 7.68 42.43
C PRO A 945 -18.45 6.42 41.76
N PRO A 946 -19.46 5.78 42.36
CA PRO A 946 -20.13 4.66 41.70
C PRO A 946 -20.59 5.13 40.32
N HIS A 947 -20.26 4.37 39.29
CA HIS A 947 -20.80 4.59 37.96
C HIS A 947 -22.33 4.53 38.12
N GLY A 948 -23.00 5.68 38.00
CA GLY A 948 -24.46 5.71 37.98
C GLY A 948 -24.95 4.76 36.88
N PRO A 949 -26.18 4.20 37.01
CA PRO A 949 -26.68 3.17 36.10
C PRO A 949 -26.46 3.63 34.68
N SER A 950 -25.73 2.83 33.91
CA SER A 950 -25.57 3.08 32.49
C SER A 950 -26.97 3.26 31.92
N GLY A 951 -27.23 4.30 31.12
CA GLY A 951 -28.54 4.53 30.50
C GLY A 951 -29.00 3.41 29.55
N PHE A 952 -28.37 2.24 29.64
CA PHE A 952 -28.73 0.97 29.07
C PHE A 952 -30.07 0.47 29.63
N GLU A 953 -30.32 0.51 30.94
CA GLU A 953 -31.58 0.02 31.54
C GLU A 953 -32.80 0.74 30.94
N GLU A 954 -32.71 2.06 30.79
CA GLU A 954 -33.78 2.90 30.27
C GLU A 954 -33.96 2.78 28.75
N ARG A 955 -32.94 2.33 28.02
CA ARG A 955 -33.00 2.09 26.56
C ARG A 955 -33.47 0.67 26.26
N LEU A 956 -32.96 -0.31 27.00
CA LEU A 956 -33.33 -1.72 26.91
C LEU A 956 -34.78 -1.92 27.38
N ALA A 957 -35.22 -1.30 28.47
CA ALA A 957 -36.63 -1.35 28.89
C ALA A 957 -37.58 -0.72 27.86
N ARG A 958 -37.15 0.34 27.14
CA ARG A 958 -37.93 0.95 26.05
C ARG A 958 -37.96 0.10 24.78
N GLN A 959 -36.86 -0.58 24.44
CA GLN A 959 -36.79 -1.50 23.30
C GLN A 959 -37.54 -2.81 23.56
N LEU A 960 -37.45 -3.36 24.77
CA LEU A 960 -38.13 -4.59 25.15
C LEU A 960 -39.64 -4.39 25.38
N ALA A 961 -40.09 -3.20 25.82
CA ALA A 961 -41.51 -2.85 25.87
C ALA A 961 -42.16 -2.65 24.48
N ALA A 962 -41.35 -2.53 23.42
CA ALA A 962 -41.83 -2.45 22.03
C ALA A 962 -41.98 -3.83 21.37
N LEU A 963 -41.43 -4.89 21.96
CA LEU A 963 -41.71 -6.27 21.58
C LEU A 963 -43.05 -6.68 22.21
N SER A 964 -43.96 -7.19 21.38
CA SER A 964 -45.40 -7.37 21.68
C SER A 964 -45.74 -7.99 23.05
N SER A 965 -47.01 -7.89 23.46
CA SER A 965 -47.59 -8.57 24.64
C SER A 965 -47.38 -10.10 24.71
N GLN A 966 -46.79 -10.70 23.68
CA GLN A 966 -46.39 -12.10 23.63
C GLN A 966 -44.94 -12.34 24.11
N ALA A 967 -44.09 -11.34 24.31
CA ALA A 967 -42.76 -11.53 24.89
C ALA A 967 -42.83 -11.55 26.43
N ARG A 968 -42.24 -12.57 27.08
CA ARG A 968 -41.94 -12.49 28.52
C ARG A 968 -40.50 -12.00 28.66
N VAL A 969 -40.33 -10.86 29.30
CA VAL A 969 -39.02 -10.26 29.57
C VAL A 969 -38.62 -10.60 30.98
N TYR A 970 -37.50 -11.29 31.12
CA TYR A 970 -36.83 -11.51 32.40
C TYR A 970 -35.60 -10.61 32.42
N PHE A 971 -35.48 -9.79 33.46
CA PHE A 971 -34.37 -8.88 33.64
C PHE A 971 -33.94 -8.93 35.10
N ASP A 972 -32.64 -9.06 35.31
CA ASP A 972 -32.00 -8.92 36.61
C ASP A 972 -30.74 -8.10 36.43
N ASP A 973 -30.52 -7.12 37.30
CA ASP A 973 -29.29 -6.33 37.29
C ASP A 973 -28.16 -7.03 38.08
N MET A 974 -28.43 -8.18 38.70
CA MET A 974 -27.52 -8.99 39.52
C MET A 974 -26.92 -8.23 40.70
N GLU A 975 -27.56 -7.12 41.08
CA GLU A 975 -27.04 -6.11 42.00
C GLU A 975 -28.06 -5.75 43.12
N ARG A 976 -29.19 -6.48 43.22
CA ARG A 976 -30.28 -6.19 44.16
C ARG A 976 -30.83 -7.41 44.91
N GLY A 977 -29.95 -8.20 45.53
CA GLY A 977 -30.36 -9.38 46.29
C GLY A 977 -30.56 -10.62 45.39
N PRO A 978 -31.00 -11.77 45.93
CA PRO A 978 -30.83 -13.03 45.22
C PRO A 978 -31.83 -13.23 44.08
N ASN A 979 -32.97 -12.53 44.08
CA ASN A 979 -33.97 -12.48 42.99
C ASN A 979 -34.41 -13.85 42.41
N GLY A 980 -34.26 -14.92 43.20
CA GLY A 980 -34.59 -16.29 42.79
C GLY A 980 -33.46 -17.02 42.05
N TRP A 981 -32.31 -16.37 41.81
CA TRP A 981 -31.10 -17.04 41.33
C TRP A 981 -30.57 -18.01 42.37
N THR A 982 -30.18 -19.18 41.87
CA THR A 982 -29.52 -20.24 42.63
C THR A 982 -28.12 -20.47 42.09
N THR A 983 -27.34 -21.32 42.73
CA THR A 983 -25.99 -21.67 42.27
C THR A 983 -25.90 -23.16 42.01
N GLN A 984 -25.05 -23.53 41.05
CA GLN A 984 -24.80 -24.92 40.71
C GLN A 984 -23.31 -25.12 40.44
N ALA A 985 -22.65 -25.88 41.31
CA ALA A 985 -21.31 -26.38 41.05
C ALA A 985 -21.35 -27.56 40.08
N TYR A 986 -20.62 -27.43 38.98
CA TYR A 986 -20.31 -28.51 38.06
C TYR A 986 -18.98 -29.21 38.44
N GLY A 987 -18.19 -28.61 39.33
CA GLY A 987 -16.99 -29.17 39.96
C GLY A 987 -17.13 -29.33 41.49
N GLU A 988 -16.00 -29.44 42.21
CA GLU A 988 -16.01 -29.63 43.69
C GLU A 988 -16.25 -28.33 44.49
N ASP A 989 -16.08 -27.15 43.88
CA ASP A 989 -16.18 -25.85 44.55
C ASP A 989 -17.32 -24.99 43.96
N ASP A 990 -18.31 -24.62 44.77
CA ASP A 990 -19.31 -23.58 44.44
C ASP A 990 -18.90 -22.25 45.06
N LEU A 991 -18.54 -21.28 44.22
CA LEU A 991 -17.99 -19.98 44.66
C LEU A 991 -18.95 -18.81 44.44
N TRP A 992 -20.10 -19.02 43.79
CA TRP A 992 -21.10 -17.97 43.60
C TRP A 992 -21.81 -17.66 44.92
N HIS A 993 -21.85 -16.39 45.29
CA HIS A 993 -22.59 -15.91 46.46
C HIS A 993 -22.88 -14.42 46.34
N GLN A 994 -23.68 -13.88 47.26
CA GLN A 994 -23.93 -12.45 47.31
C GLN A 994 -22.89 -11.76 48.16
N THR A 995 -22.22 -10.77 47.59
CA THR A 995 -21.20 -9.97 48.29
C THR A 995 -21.73 -8.59 48.66
N HIS A 996 -21.21 -8.08 49.77
CA HIS A 996 -21.34 -6.68 50.19
C HIS A 996 -19.99 -5.94 50.11
N THR A 997 -18.94 -6.58 49.60
CA THR A 997 -17.57 -6.05 49.59
C THR A 997 -17.12 -5.60 48.20
N SER A 998 -17.64 -6.20 47.12
CA SER A 998 -17.37 -5.80 45.73
C SER A 998 -18.67 -5.68 44.91
N PHE A 999 -19.36 -4.55 45.04
CA PHE A 999 -20.64 -4.26 44.39
C PHE A 999 -20.61 -2.90 43.67
N SER A 1000 -21.39 -2.76 42.58
CA SER A 1000 -21.50 -1.50 41.82
C SER A 1000 -22.80 -0.73 42.15
N SER A 1001 -23.66 -1.30 42.99
CA SER A 1001 -24.96 -0.77 43.42
C SER A 1001 -24.94 -0.18 44.84
N PRO A 1002 -26.08 0.10 45.52
CA PRO A 1002 -26.12 0.53 46.92
C PRO A 1002 -26.13 -0.59 47.97
N SER A 1003 -26.31 -1.87 47.61
CA SER A 1003 -26.60 -2.94 48.59
C SER A 1003 -25.80 -4.25 48.46
N THR A 1004 -25.79 -4.92 47.30
CA THR A 1004 -25.14 -6.23 47.09
C THR A 1004 -24.83 -6.46 45.60
N SER A 1005 -23.98 -7.43 45.28
CA SER A 1005 -23.84 -7.99 43.93
C SER A 1005 -23.68 -9.52 44.00
N TRP A 1006 -24.00 -10.23 42.92
CA TRP A 1006 -23.61 -11.63 42.76
C TRP A 1006 -22.14 -11.71 42.33
N TRP A 1007 -21.36 -12.53 43.04
CA TRP A 1007 -19.91 -12.63 42.83
C TRP A 1007 -19.39 -14.06 42.98
N CYS A 1008 -18.48 -14.45 42.10
CA CYS A 1008 -17.85 -15.76 42.05
C CYS A 1008 -16.40 -15.70 42.55
N ALA A 1009 -16.19 -15.82 43.86
CA ALA A 1009 -14.86 -15.78 44.47
C ALA A 1009 -14.89 -16.25 45.93
N LEU A 1010 -13.71 -16.33 46.56
CA LEU A 1010 -13.59 -16.49 48.01
C LEU A 1010 -13.50 -15.11 48.69
N GLU A 1011 -14.57 -14.67 49.35
CA GLU A 1011 -14.64 -13.40 50.11
C GLU A 1011 -13.41 -13.11 50.99
N PRO A 1012 -12.91 -14.06 51.81
CA PRO A 1012 -11.77 -13.77 52.69
C PRO A 1012 -10.45 -13.51 51.95
N LYS A 1013 -10.35 -13.92 50.67
CA LYS A 1013 -9.13 -13.80 49.87
C LYS A 1013 -9.23 -12.75 48.76
N GLY A 1014 -10.43 -12.33 48.38
CA GLY A 1014 -10.61 -11.41 47.27
C GLY A 1014 -10.30 -12.04 45.89
N SER A 1015 -10.18 -13.36 45.80
CA SER A 1015 -9.82 -14.07 44.57
C SER A 1015 -10.59 -15.38 44.44
N TYR A 1016 -10.68 -15.89 43.22
CA TYR A 1016 -11.24 -17.19 42.91
C TYR A 1016 -10.21 -18.33 43.06
N GLU A 1017 -9.00 -18.09 43.54
CA GLU A 1017 -7.95 -19.12 43.49
C GLU A 1017 -8.10 -20.20 44.59
N THR A 1018 -8.70 -21.34 44.21
CA THR A 1018 -8.79 -22.55 45.05
C THR A 1018 -7.63 -23.53 44.80
N GLY A 1019 -6.76 -23.23 43.82
CA GLY A 1019 -5.67 -24.10 43.38
C GLY A 1019 -6.11 -25.22 42.43
N ARG A 1020 -7.32 -25.14 41.89
CA ARG A 1020 -7.95 -26.09 40.96
C ARG A 1020 -8.80 -25.33 39.94
N ARG A 1021 -9.21 -26.02 38.86
CA ARG A 1021 -10.11 -25.44 37.84
C ARG A 1021 -11.52 -25.30 38.42
N ILE A 1022 -12.10 -24.11 38.28
CA ILE A 1022 -13.43 -23.79 38.80
C ILE A 1022 -14.47 -23.91 37.69
N GLN A 1023 -15.54 -24.64 37.99
CA GLN A 1023 -16.67 -24.87 37.09
C GLN A 1023 -17.94 -24.75 37.92
N THR A 1024 -18.47 -23.53 38.07
CA THR A 1024 -19.71 -23.24 38.80
C THR A 1024 -20.53 -22.23 38.00
N ALA A 1025 -21.84 -22.24 38.17
CA ALA A 1025 -22.76 -21.31 37.53
C ALA A 1025 -23.73 -20.67 38.54
N ALA A 1026 -24.13 -19.44 38.24
CA ALA A 1026 -25.36 -18.87 38.76
C ALA A 1026 -26.50 -19.25 37.81
N VAL A 1027 -27.55 -19.86 38.34
CA VAL A 1027 -28.68 -20.41 37.60
C VAL A 1027 -29.91 -19.56 37.87
N SER A 1028 -30.54 -19.05 36.81
CA SER A 1028 -31.76 -18.26 36.92
C SER A 1028 -32.94 -19.10 37.45
N PRO A 1029 -34.00 -18.48 37.97
CA PRO A 1029 -35.28 -19.17 38.13
C PRO A 1029 -35.74 -19.84 36.83
N THR A 1030 -36.47 -20.95 36.95
CA THR A 1030 -37.05 -21.63 35.77
C THR A 1030 -37.96 -20.68 35.00
N ILE A 1031 -37.69 -20.55 33.70
CA ILE A 1031 -38.53 -19.78 32.79
C ILE A 1031 -39.62 -20.70 32.25
N ASP A 1032 -40.86 -20.49 32.71
CA ASP A 1032 -42.03 -21.26 32.25
C ASP A 1032 -42.48 -20.80 30.85
N LEU A 1033 -42.31 -21.70 29.88
CA LEU A 1033 -42.68 -21.55 28.47
C LEU A 1033 -43.98 -22.27 28.09
N GLY A 1034 -44.68 -22.88 29.06
CA GLY A 1034 -45.90 -23.64 28.84
C GLY A 1034 -47.03 -22.82 28.20
N GLY A 1035 -47.81 -23.46 27.31
CA GLY A 1035 -48.95 -22.84 26.63
C GLY A 1035 -48.62 -22.04 25.37
N ARG A 1036 -47.41 -22.18 24.80
CA ARG A 1036 -46.97 -21.49 23.58
C ARG A 1036 -46.65 -22.48 22.46
N GLY A 1037 -47.20 -22.26 21.26
CA GLY A 1037 -46.94 -23.08 20.08
C GLY A 1037 -45.55 -22.82 19.49
N ALA A 1038 -44.86 -23.89 19.10
CA ALA A 1038 -43.51 -23.82 18.52
C ALA A 1038 -43.51 -23.22 17.10
N PRO A 1039 -42.41 -22.55 16.68
CA PRO A 1039 -41.14 -22.41 17.40
C PRO A 1039 -41.08 -21.21 18.35
N ILE A 1040 -40.51 -21.41 19.54
CA ILE A 1040 -40.19 -20.35 20.50
C ILE A 1040 -38.77 -19.85 20.21
N THR A 1041 -38.60 -18.54 20.06
CA THR A 1041 -37.28 -17.92 19.89
C THR A 1041 -36.83 -17.31 21.21
N LEU A 1042 -35.68 -17.74 21.73
CA LEU A 1042 -35.04 -17.13 22.88
C LEU A 1042 -34.09 -16.03 22.38
N GLN A 1043 -34.26 -14.81 22.91
CA GLN A 1043 -33.31 -13.71 22.73
C GLN A 1043 -32.84 -13.28 24.13
N PHE A 1044 -31.53 -13.23 24.32
CA PHE A 1044 -30.93 -12.80 25.58
C PHE A 1044 -29.90 -11.70 25.32
N PHE A 1045 -29.69 -10.87 26.34
CA PHE A 1045 -28.71 -9.80 26.35
C PHE A 1045 -28.00 -9.85 27.69
N GLU A 1046 -26.69 -9.71 27.68
CA GLU A 1046 -25.86 -9.77 28.88
C GLU A 1046 -24.78 -8.70 28.84
N ASN A 1047 -24.22 -8.40 30.01
CA ASN A 1047 -23.12 -7.45 30.16
C ASN A 1047 -22.20 -7.95 31.27
N TYR A 1048 -21.14 -8.66 30.90
CA TYR A 1048 -20.13 -9.17 31.82
C TYR A 1048 -18.80 -8.42 31.61
N ASN A 1049 -17.98 -8.39 32.64
CA ASN A 1049 -16.60 -7.90 32.57
C ASN A 1049 -15.67 -9.03 33.04
N THR A 1050 -14.99 -9.69 32.11
CA THR A 1050 -14.09 -10.83 32.36
C THR A 1050 -12.64 -10.43 32.20
N GLU A 1051 -11.73 -11.08 32.95
CA GLU A 1051 -10.30 -10.92 32.71
C GLU A 1051 -9.85 -11.75 31.51
N GLN A 1052 -9.32 -11.07 30.49
CA GLN A 1052 -8.92 -11.68 29.22
C GLN A 1052 -7.87 -12.80 29.43
N GLY A 1053 -8.20 -14.02 28.99
CA GLY A 1053 -7.31 -15.19 29.02
C GLY A 1053 -7.32 -16.04 30.30
N TRP A 1054 -8.05 -15.62 31.34
CA TRP A 1054 -8.13 -16.33 32.62
C TRP A 1054 -9.57 -16.72 32.99
N ASP A 1055 -10.52 -15.82 32.71
CA ASP A 1055 -11.94 -16.04 32.98
C ASP A 1055 -12.70 -16.34 31.69
N PHE A 1056 -13.52 -17.39 31.72
CA PHE A 1056 -14.40 -17.76 30.62
C PHE A 1056 -15.84 -17.72 31.12
N CYS A 1057 -16.67 -16.87 30.52
CA CYS A 1057 -18.10 -16.87 30.78
C CYS A 1057 -18.81 -17.68 29.70
N MET A 1058 -19.75 -18.52 30.14
CA MET A 1058 -20.62 -19.30 29.27
C MET A 1058 -22.06 -19.05 29.67
N VAL A 1059 -22.93 -19.00 28.67
CA VAL A 1059 -24.38 -19.04 28.84
C VAL A 1059 -24.91 -20.28 28.18
N ASP A 1060 -25.46 -21.14 29.01
CA ASP A 1060 -26.09 -22.38 28.61
C ASP A 1060 -27.59 -22.32 28.89
N VAL A 1061 -28.38 -23.05 28.11
CA VAL A 1061 -29.81 -23.26 28.34
C VAL A 1061 -30.09 -24.72 28.59
N SER A 1062 -30.98 -25.01 29.54
CA SER A 1062 -31.51 -26.34 29.75
C SER A 1062 -33.03 -26.34 29.53
N ALA A 1063 -33.48 -27.20 28.62
CA ALA A 1063 -34.89 -27.42 28.36
C ALA A 1063 -35.49 -28.58 29.17
N ASP A 1064 -34.68 -29.31 29.94
CA ASP A 1064 -35.07 -30.54 30.65
C ASP A 1064 -34.90 -30.45 32.18
N GLY A 1065 -34.93 -29.23 32.71
CA GLY A 1065 -34.87 -28.97 34.15
C GLY A 1065 -33.47 -29.07 34.74
N GLY A 1066 -32.43 -28.83 33.94
CA GLY A 1066 -31.02 -28.82 34.35
C GLY A 1066 -30.31 -30.17 34.21
N ASN A 1067 -30.92 -31.16 33.53
CA ASN A 1067 -30.32 -32.48 33.32
C ASN A 1067 -29.32 -32.48 32.15
N ASN A 1068 -29.61 -31.72 31.10
CA ASN A 1068 -28.70 -31.40 30.00
C ASN A 1068 -28.69 -29.90 29.74
N TRP A 1069 -27.51 -29.38 29.42
CA TRP A 1069 -27.26 -27.96 29.14
C TRP A 1069 -26.69 -27.81 27.73
N GLU A 1070 -27.28 -26.92 26.96
CA GLU A 1070 -26.86 -26.57 25.60
C GLU A 1070 -26.22 -25.18 25.62
N PRO A 1071 -24.96 -25.03 25.18
CA PRO A 1071 -24.31 -23.73 25.16
C PRO A 1071 -24.93 -22.82 24.09
N LEU A 1072 -25.40 -21.66 24.52
CA LEU A 1072 -25.90 -20.60 23.64
C LEU A 1072 -24.82 -19.58 23.29
N ARG A 1073 -23.86 -19.39 24.20
CA ARG A 1073 -22.68 -18.54 24.01
C ARG A 1073 -21.55 -18.99 24.94
N GLY A 1074 -20.33 -18.98 24.43
CA GLY A 1074 -19.14 -19.31 25.22
C GLY A 1074 -18.67 -20.76 25.04
N GLY A 1075 -17.36 -20.91 24.82
CA GLY A 1075 -16.57 -22.12 24.97
C GLY A 1075 -15.20 -21.73 25.50
N ILE A 1076 -14.34 -22.69 25.83
CA ILE A 1076 -12.96 -22.39 26.25
C ILE A 1076 -12.29 -21.57 25.14
N GLY A 1077 -12.04 -20.29 25.37
CA GLY A 1077 -11.40 -19.38 24.41
C GLY A 1077 -12.23 -18.21 23.87
N SER A 1078 -13.54 -18.11 24.15
CA SER A 1078 -14.38 -17.03 23.57
C SER A 1078 -14.90 -16.07 24.64
N ALA A 1079 -14.37 -14.85 24.70
CA ALA A 1079 -14.97 -13.71 25.40
C ALA A 1079 -15.62 -12.76 24.39
#